data_AF-M0BAD8-F1
#
_entry.id   AF-M0BAD8-F1
#
_cell.length_a   1.000
_cell.length_b   1.000
_cell.length_c   1.000
_cell.angle_alpha   90.00
_cell.angle_beta   90.00
_cell.angle_gamma   90.00
#
_symmetry.space_group_name_H-M   'P 1'
#
loop_
_entity.id
_entity.type
_entity.pdbx_description
1 polymer ?
#
loop_
_entity_poly.entity_id
_entity_poly.type
_entity_poly.pdbx_seq_one_letter_code
_entity_poly.pdbx_strand_id
1 'polypeptide(L)'
;MSRRQILCISRDRSTRATLTLALTDAPVSVAVAREPAVAIDRLERDPVDAVVIDAGTISDVPAVRSTLESVAPDLSIFGYWDADCGETTPVLTELSASDPATAPATDLAQPILDSITPSSTADRRPELVETIRCELADAMSPRTVEQVLRTTFTASDAFVFAWAGEYDRGEQSVVPWITDPEATSWPTHRTFRVGNGANPLLERALYTQTLQTASTDATRSIPFADRARERDVQAVAVSPLATCEERYGVLVVYAATALSTAERETIRSVAKVASHVLETIAIRGQLEQQEQTLHRYERLVETAGDGIYVLDAAGHIMTINDAIVEMTGYTREGLLGEHADLLFDESTIDRAETAIGSLLRSNDRSTTIEAPLETKSGARIPCEVQLTVLVHDDEFSGCVGVVRDVTERKRNERRLREQNERLDAFARIVSHDLRNPLGIAQGYLELVAETESLEHLPTARRSLDRMEAIIDDVLAIARDGAWASETTCVDLESAATEAWNHVSTGGAMLSIVDTMTLTADRSRLLRVFENLFRNAIEHGCNGDESEHELTVRVGTLEFDACSLAADEIENGTGGELEADDPCGFFVADDGAGLPDEFAAAAELFDPSVSTDADGLGIGLWVVREVAAGHDWRVTATESEAGGARFEFVTVAGRSSS
;
A
#
# COMPACT_ATOMS: atom_id res chain seq x y z
N MET A 1 3.61 41.14 29.15
CA MET A 1 2.79 42.34 28.90
C MET A 1 2.08 42.14 27.57
N SER A 2 0.75 42.20 27.53
CA SER A 2 0.00 42.07 26.27
C SER A 2 0.35 43.25 25.37
N ARG A 3 0.76 43.00 24.12
CA ARG A 3 0.96 44.07 23.13
C ARG A 3 -0.40 44.67 22.79
N ARG A 4 -0.49 46.00 22.77
CA ARG A 4 -1.73 46.70 22.39
C ARG A 4 -2.03 46.44 20.91
N GLN A 5 -3.27 46.16 20.55
CA GLN A 5 -3.71 45.84 19.19
C GLN A 5 -4.25 47.09 18.50
N ILE A 6 -3.72 47.43 17.33
CA ILE A 6 -4.17 48.53 16.48
C ILE A 6 -4.75 47.94 15.20
N LEU A 7 -5.96 48.33 14.83
CA LEU A 7 -6.60 47.88 13.60
C LEU A 7 -6.52 48.95 12.51
N CYS A 8 -5.78 48.66 11.44
CA CYS A 8 -5.65 49.52 10.27
C CYS A 8 -6.68 49.14 9.19
N ILE A 9 -7.50 50.10 8.76
CA ILE A 9 -8.50 49.95 7.69
C ILE A 9 -8.02 50.71 6.46
N SER A 10 -7.67 50.01 5.39
CA SER A 10 -7.27 50.62 4.13
C SER A 10 -7.48 49.65 2.96
N ARG A 11 -7.85 50.16 1.79
CA ARG A 11 -7.90 49.34 0.55
C ARG A 11 -6.58 49.35 -0.19
N ASP A 12 -5.72 50.34 0.04
CA ASP A 12 -4.41 50.41 -0.59
C ASP A 12 -3.39 49.50 0.10
N ARG A 13 -2.59 48.80 -0.73
CA ARG A 13 -1.56 47.86 -0.24
C ARG A 13 -0.34 48.61 0.29
N SER A 14 0.03 49.73 -0.32
CA SER A 14 1.14 50.57 0.12
C SER A 14 0.86 51.19 1.48
N THR A 15 -0.28 51.85 1.67
CA THR A 15 -0.63 52.47 2.95
C THR A 15 -0.65 51.48 4.12
N ARG A 16 -1.14 50.25 3.91
CA ARG A 16 -1.14 49.20 4.95
C ARG A 16 0.26 48.75 5.32
N ALA A 17 1.15 48.62 4.33
CA ALA A 17 2.54 48.30 4.57
C ALA A 17 3.22 49.44 5.35
N THR A 18 3.07 50.69 4.89
CA THR A 18 3.64 51.88 5.54
C THR A 18 3.18 52.04 6.99
N LEU A 19 1.87 51.94 7.27
CA LEU A 19 1.34 52.07 8.63
C LEU A 19 1.75 50.90 9.55
N THR A 20 1.84 49.68 9.02
CA THR A 20 2.33 48.54 9.80
C THR A 20 3.83 48.68 10.09
N LEU A 21 4.61 49.12 9.10
CA LEU A 21 6.06 49.31 9.21
C LEU A 21 6.42 50.44 10.16
N ALA A 22 5.73 51.58 10.09
CA ALA A 22 5.91 52.71 10.99
C ALA A 22 5.69 52.32 12.47
N LEU A 23 4.91 51.27 12.72
CA LEU A 23 4.57 50.81 14.06
C LEU A 23 5.28 49.52 14.47
N THR A 24 6.18 49.00 13.64
CA THR A 24 6.86 47.72 13.91
C THR A 24 7.83 47.80 15.10
N ASP A 25 8.43 48.98 15.33
CA ASP A 25 9.33 49.22 16.48
C ASP A 25 8.59 49.71 17.75
N ALA A 26 7.29 49.98 17.67
CA ALA A 26 6.46 50.29 18.81
C ALA A 26 5.95 48.99 19.49
N PRO A 27 5.66 48.98 20.81
CA PRO A 27 5.17 47.80 21.53
C PRO A 27 3.68 47.50 21.22
N VAL A 28 3.29 47.59 19.96
CA VAL A 28 1.93 47.42 19.44
C VAL A 28 1.90 46.30 18.40
N SER A 29 0.73 45.72 18.18
CA SER A 29 0.47 44.72 17.15
C SER A 29 -0.53 45.34 16.17
N VAL A 30 -0.24 45.28 14.87
CA VAL A 30 -1.10 45.89 13.85
C VAL A 30 -1.88 44.81 13.11
N ALA A 31 -3.20 44.81 13.27
CA ALA A 31 -4.12 44.02 12.47
C ALA A 31 -4.61 44.86 11.28
N VAL A 32 -4.85 44.22 10.14
CA VAL A 32 -5.16 44.94 8.89
C VAL A 32 -6.46 44.45 8.28
N ALA A 33 -7.41 45.35 8.04
CA ALA A 33 -8.67 45.10 7.36
C ALA A 33 -8.73 45.84 6.02
N ARG A 34 -9.03 45.11 4.95
CA ARG A 34 -9.15 45.67 3.60
C ARG A 34 -10.45 46.42 3.37
N GLU A 35 -11.48 46.07 4.13
CA GLU A 35 -12.81 46.64 4.01
C GLU A 35 -13.38 46.95 5.40
N PRO A 36 -14.21 47.99 5.53
CA PRO A 36 -14.84 48.35 6.80
C PRO A 36 -15.65 47.21 7.43
N ALA A 37 -16.34 46.39 6.63
CA ALA A 37 -17.12 45.26 7.13
C ALA A 37 -16.24 44.20 7.83
N VAL A 38 -15.05 43.92 7.28
CA VAL A 38 -14.07 42.99 7.87
C VAL A 38 -13.46 43.58 9.14
N ALA A 39 -13.29 44.90 9.18
CA ALA A 39 -12.81 45.59 10.37
C ALA A 39 -13.82 45.48 11.53
N ILE A 40 -15.11 45.65 11.23
CA ILE A 40 -16.20 45.53 12.20
C ILE A 40 -16.32 44.09 12.72
N ASP A 41 -16.31 43.08 11.84
CA ASP A 41 -16.35 41.66 12.24
C ASP A 41 -15.16 41.27 13.13
N ARG A 42 -13.99 41.89 12.92
CA ARG A 42 -12.83 41.68 13.80
C ARG A 42 -12.94 42.39 15.14
N LEU A 43 -13.50 43.60 15.18
CA LEU A 43 -13.71 44.31 16.44
C LEU A 43 -14.66 43.57 17.40
N GLU A 44 -15.59 42.78 16.85
CA GLU A 44 -16.47 41.93 17.63
C GLU A 44 -15.78 40.66 18.17
N ARG A 45 -14.68 40.22 17.55
CA ARG A 45 -14.00 38.95 17.86
C ARG A 45 -12.70 39.13 18.65
N ASP A 46 -11.96 40.20 18.37
CA ASP A 46 -10.63 40.45 18.90
C ASP A 46 -10.59 41.77 19.69
N PRO A 47 -9.89 41.83 20.85
CA PRO A 47 -9.73 43.08 21.59
C PRO A 47 -8.78 44.01 20.82
N VAL A 48 -9.29 45.17 20.40
CA VAL A 48 -8.55 46.23 19.70
C VAL A 48 -8.52 47.49 20.55
N ASP A 49 -7.36 48.12 20.67
CA ASP A 49 -7.12 49.32 21.48
C ASP A 49 -7.27 50.64 20.69
N ALA A 50 -7.02 50.62 19.37
CA ALA A 50 -7.19 51.79 18.50
C ALA A 50 -7.44 51.40 17.04
N VAL A 51 -8.13 52.25 16.28
CA VAL A 51 -8.38 52.07 14.84
C VAL A 51 -7.77 53.22 14.05
N VAL A 52 -7.05 52.87 12.98
CA VAL A 52 -6.53 53.84 11.99
C VAL A 52 -7.27 53.62 10.67
N ILE A 53 -7.92 54.66 10.16
CA ILE A 53 -8.67 54.62 8.90
C ILE A 53 -7.91 55.42 7.85
N ASP A 54 -7.56 54.76 6.74
CA ASP A 54 -7.07 55.44 5.54
C ASP A 54 -8.21 56.15 4.81
N ALA A 55 -8.29 57.46 5.02
CA ALA A 55 -9.28 58.33 4.42
C ALA A 55 -9.05 58.58 2.92
N GLY A 56 -7.89 58.22 2.38
CA GLY A 56 -7.61 58.29 0.94
C GLY A 56 -8.27 57.15 0.15
N THR A 57 -8.47 55.99 0.78
CA THR A 57 -9.05 54.81 0.08
C THR A 57 -10.43 54.39 0.54
N ILE A 58 -10.91 54.92 1.67
CA ILE A 58 -12.24 54.66 2.17
C ILE A 58 -13.19 55.79 1.75
N SER A 59 -14.17 55.45 0.93
CA SER A 59 -15.04 56.41 0.23
C SER A 59 -16.02 57.16 1.14
N ASP A 60 -16.36 56.61 2.32
CA ASP A 60 -17.31 57.21 3.28
C ASP A 60 -16.81 57.01 4.73
N VAL A 61 -15.73 57.71 5.06
CA VAL A 61 -15.12 57.68 6.40
C VAL A 61 -16.12 58.06 7.52
N PRO A 62 -17.02 59.06 7.37
CA PRO A 62 -18.01 59.38 8.40
C PRO A 62 -18.98 58.24 8.70
N ALA A 63 -19.46 57.51 7.70
CA ALA A 63 -20.35 56.36 7.92
C ALA A 63 -19.64 55.20 8.62
N VAL A 64 -18.41 54.89 8.20
CA VAL A 64 -17.57 53.85 8.84
C VAL A 64 -17.29 54.23 10.29
N ARG A 65 -16.92 55.47 10.55
CA ARG A 65 -16.71 56.01 11.89
C ARG A 65 -17.95 55.86 12.77
N SER A 66 -19.12 56.31 12.31
CA SER A 66 -20.36 56.21 13.09
C SER A 66 -20.73 54.75 13.42
N THR A 67 -20.36 53.82 12.55
CA THR A 67 -20.58 52.38 12.78
C THR A 67 -19.61 51.83 13.83
N LEU A 68 -18.33 52.21 13.74
CA LEU A 68 -17.30 51.81 14.72
C LEU A 68 -17.59 52.38 16.12
N GLU A 69 -18.02 53.64 16.22
CA GLU A 69 -18.45 54.28 17.48
C GLU A 69 -19.69 53.60 18.08
N SER A 70 -20.57 53.02 17.26
CA SER A 70 -21.71 52.25 17.74
C SER A 70 -21.34 50.85 18.26
N VAL A 71 -20.27 50.25 17.72
CA VAL A 71 -19.82 48.90 18.11
C VAL A 71 -18.86 48.96 19.30
N ALA A 72 -18.01 49.99 19.38
CA ALA A 72 -17.03 50.18 20.44
C ALA A 72 -16.91 51.69 20.80
N PRO A 73 -17.75 52.21 21.71
CA PRO A 73 -17.86 53.65 22.00
C PRO A 73 -16.64 54.27 22.71
N ASP A 74 -15.80 53.45 23.34
CA ASP A 74 -14.58 53.89 24.07
C ASP A 74 -13.30 53.78 23.22
N LEU A 75 -13.42 53.44 21.93
CA LEU A 75 -12.28 53.17 21.05
C LEU A 75 -11.71 54.47 20.45
N SER A 76 -10.38 54.62 20.46
CA SER A 76 -9.71 55.75 19.80
C SER A 76 -9.64 55.53 18.28
N ILE A 77 -10.17 56.48 17.50
CA ILE A 77 -10.23 56.40 16.03
C ILE A 77 -9.41 57.53 15.41
N PHE A 78 -8.45 57.16 14.56
CA PHE A 78 -7.55 58.06 13.84
C PHE A 78 -7.83 58.04 12.34
N GLY A 79 -7.81 59.20 11.69
CA GLY A 79 -7.88 59.31 10.23
C GLY A 79 -6.50 59.58 9.64
N TYR A 80 -6.06 58.72 8.72
CA TYR A 80 -4.85 58.88 7.90
C TYR A 80 -5.24 59.45 6.54
N TRP A 81 -4.67 60.60 6.15
CA TRP A 81 -4.88 61.23 4.86
C TRP A 81 -3.57 61.24 4.07
N ASP A 82 -3.61 60.70 2.85
CA ASP A 82 -2.54 60.89 1.87
C ASP A 82 -2.73 62.26 1.18
N ALA A 83 -1.64 63.03 1.08
CA ALA A 83 -1.70 64.45 0.74
C ALA A 83 -1.74 64.69 -0.78
N ASP A 84 -2.86 64.35 -1.42
CA ASP A 84 -3.09 64.67 -2.84
C ASP A 84 -3.68 66.08 -3.05
N CYS A 85 -3.33 67.04 -2.17
CA CYS A 85 -3.77 68.44 -2.23
C CYS A 85 -2.67 69.43 -1.77
N GLY A 86 -1.48 69.36 -2.38
CA GLY A 86 -0.54 70.50 -2.41
C GLY A 86 0.28 70.80 -1.15
N GLU A 87 0.19 69.99 -0.10
CA GLU A 87 1.13 70.01 1.03
C GLU A 87 1.98 68.73 1.05
N THR A 88 3.28 68.86 1.30
CA THR A 88 4.29 67.80 1.11
C THR A 88 4.39 66.79 2.26
N THR A 89 3.34 66.62 3.08
CA THR A 89 3.41 65.75 4.27
C THR A 89 2.04 65.13 4.59
N PRO A 90 1.92 63.79 4.73
CA PRO A 90 0.67 63.16 5.15
C PRO A 90 0.30 63.58 6.58
N VAL A 91 -0.98 63.84 6.83
CA VAL A 91 -1.47 64.35 8.12
C VAL A 91 -2.39 63.32 8.77
N LEU A 92 -1.98 62.79 9.92
CA LEU A 92 -2.85 62.00 10.80
C LEU A 92 -3.68 62.96 11.65
N THR A 93 -4.99 62.88 11.59
CA THR A 93 -5.90 63.71 12.42
C THR A 93 -6.67 62.82 13.38
N GLU A 94 -6.61 63.12 14.68
CA GLU A 94 -7.39 62.44 15.70
C GLU A 94 -8.87 62.81 15.56
N LEU A 95 -9.74 61.82 15.32
CA LEU A 95 -11.13 62.08 14.90
C LEU A 95 -12.13 62.07 16.07
N SER A 96 -11.80 61.46 17.22
CA SER A 96 -12.48 61.65 18.51
C SER A 96 -11.75 60.95 19.66
N ALA A 97 -11.62 61.64 20.80
CA ALA A 97 -11.47 61.02 22.11
C ALA A 97 -12.74 61.29 22.92
N SER A 98 -13.38 60.24 23.42
CA SER A 98 -14.41 60.40 24.46
C SER A 98 -13.70 60.76 25.77
N ASP A 99 -13.88 62.01 26.18
CA ASP A 99 -13.48 62.62 27.46
C ASP A 99 -11.96 62.79 27.71
N PRO A 100 -11.39 64.01 27.57
CA PRO A 100 -9.95 64.26 27.73
C PRO A 100 -9.42 64.07 29.16
N ALA A 101 -10.30 63.78 30.13
CA ALA A 101 -9.95 63.63 31.54
C ALA A 101 -9.70 62.18 31.98
N THR A 102 -9.96 61.17 31.14
CA THR A 102 -9.90 59.76 31.56
C THR A 102 -9.33 58.81 30.51
N ALA A 103 -8.09 58.98 30.02
CA ALA A 103 -7.42 57.92 29.25
C ALA A 103 -5.88 58.03 29.12
N PRO A 104 -5.16 56.88 29.11
CA PRO A 104 -3.74 56.75 28.75
C PRO A 104 -3.51 56.67 27.21
N ALA A 105 -4.30 57.44 26.44
CA ALA A 105 -4.32 57.40 24.97
C ALA A 105 -3.37 58.41 24.31
N THR A 106 -2.94 59.46 25.02
CA THR A 106 -1.97 60.45 24.51
C THR A 106 -0.56 59.87 24.27
N ASP A 107 -0.26 58.69 24.82
CA ASP A 107 1.07 58.06 24.75
C ASP A 107 1.29 57.24 23.45
N LEU A 108 0.24 57.04 22.64
CA LEU A 108 0.33 56.32 21.36
C LEU A 108 0.33 57.25 20.15
N ALA A 109 -0.31 58.42 20.23
CA ALA A 109 -0.41 59.34 19.10
C ALA A 109 0.96 59.88 18.64
N GLN A 110 1.81 60.29 19.58
CA GLN A 110 3.15 60.82 19.28
C GLN A 110 4.10 59.83 18.58
N PRO A 111 4.29 58.58 19.08
CA PRO A 111 5.18 57.61 18.41
C PRO A 111 4.63 57.09 17.08
N ILE A 112 3.30 57.11 16.87
CA ILE A 112 2.70 56.85 15.54
C ILE A 112 3.00 58.02 14.58
N LEU A 113 3.00 59.27 15.08
CA LEU A 113 3.31 60.45 14.28
C LEU A 113 4.78 60.48 13.83
N ASP A 114 5.70 60.21 14.76
CA ASP A 114 7.16 60.31 14.54
C ASP A 114 7.68 59.26 13.54
N SER A 115 7.00 58.11 13.41
CA SER A 115 7.40 57.04 12.50
C SER A 115 6.87 57.19 11.07
N ILE A 116 5.90 58.09 10.83
CA ILE A 116 5.24 58.28 9.53
C ILE A 116 5.75 59.54 8.81
N THR A 117 6.31 60.53 9.51
CA THR A 117 6.90 61.72 8.88
C THR A 117 8.38 61.52 8.53
N PRO A 118 8.78 61.39 7.24
CA PRO A 118 10.18 61.43 6.86
C PRO A 118 10.73 62.86 7.04
N SER A 119 11.81 62.98 7.82
CA SER A 119 12.58 64.22 7.94
C SER A 119 13.05 64.69 6.55
N SER A 120 12.56 65.85 6.13
CA SER A 120 12.75 66.40 4.80
C SER A 120 14.16 66.96 4.60
N THR A 121 15.15 66.12 4.35
CA THR A 121 16.38 66.53 3.66
C THR A 121 16.96 65.39 2.84
N ALA A 122 16.67 65.41 1.52
CA ALA A 122 17.40 64.80 0.41
C ALA A 122 18.31 63.60 0.76
N ASP A 123 17.69 62.43 0.93
CA ASP A 123 18.43 61.18 0.86
C ASP A 123 17.60 60.01 0.28
N ARG A 124 17.79 59.66 -1.01
CA ARG A 124 17.11 58.53 -1.69
C ARG A 124 17.61 57.14 -1.24
N ARG A 125 18.36 57.05 -0.13
CA ARG A 125 19.02 55.82 0.36
C ARG A 125 18.14 54.87 1.19
N PRO A 126 17.18 55.34 2.03
CA PRO A 126 16.19 54.48 2.69
C PRO A 126 15.27 53.77 1.69
N GLU A 127 15.00 54.41 0.54
CA GLU A 127 14.16 53.87 -0.53
C GLU A 127 14.73 52.56 -1.13
N LEU A 128 16.06 52.42 -1.23
CA LEU A 128 16.68 51.24 -1.85
C LEU A 128 16.55 49.99 -0.96
N VAL A 129 16.79 50.12 0.34
CA VAL A 129 16.61 49.01 1.29
C VAL A 129 15.14 48.57 1.33
N GLU A 130 14.23 49.54 1.34
CA GLU A 130 12.80 49.27 1.40
C GLU A 130 12.27 48.66 0.09
N THR A 131 12.76 49.12 -1.06
CA THR A 131 12.46 48.52 -2.38
C THR A 131 12.90 47.06 -2.41
N ILE A 132 14.14 46.76 -1.99
CA ILE A 132 14.64 45.38 -1.97
C ILE A 132 13.87 44.51 -0.99
N ARG A 133 13.47 45.04 0.18
CA ARG A 133 12.60 44.31 1.12
C ARG A 133 11.25 43.97 0.48
N CYS A 134 10.64 44.91 -0.23
CA CYS A 134 9.36 44.68 -0.90
C CYS A 134 9.49 43.66 -2.04
N GLU A 135 10.51 43.78 -2.89
CA GLU A 135 10.72 42.88 -4.03
C GLU A 135 11.16 41.47 -3.63
N LEU A 136 11.90 41.32 -2.53
CA LEU A 136 12.33 40.02 -2.03
C LEU A 136 11.28 39.30 -1.16
N ALA A 137 10.20 39.97 -0.75
CA ALA A 137 9.18 39.40 0.14
C ALA A 137 8.56 38.09 -0.40
N ASP A 138 8.39 38.00 -1.73
CA ASP A 138 7.79 36.86 -2.42
C ASP A 138 8.84 35.99 -3.17
N ALA A 139 10.14 36.18 -2.89
CA ALA A 139 11.18 35.41 -3.57
C ALA A 139 11.16 33.92 -3.17
N MET A 140 11.07 33.04 -4.16
CA MET A 140 10.99 31.58 -3.96
C MET A 140 12.26 30.84 -4.41
N SER A 141 13.27 31.55 -4.92
CA SER A 141 14.52 30.93 -5.36
C SER A 141 15.73 31.85 -5.15
N PRO A 142 16.93 31.30 -4.92
CA PRO A 142 18.16 32.09 -4.84
C PRO A 142 18.46 32.90 -6.11
N ARG A 143 18.00 32.42 -7.28
CA ARG A 143 18.10 33.14 -8.56
C ARG A 143 17.22 34.38 -8.58
N THR A 144 16.00 34.31 -8.04
CA THR A 144 15.13 35.48 -7.89
C THR A 144 15.77 36.52 -6.98
N VAL A 145 16.41 36.07 -5.89
CA VAL A 145 17.17 36.95 -4.98
C VAL A 145 18.33 37.64 -5.73
N GLU A 146 19.12 36.89 -6.50
CA GLU A 146 20.19 37.46 -7.33
C GLU A 146 19.68 38.51 -8.31
N GLN A 147 18.60 38.19 -9.04
CA GLN A 147 18.03 39.08 -10.04
C GLN A 147 17.55 40.41 -9.42
N VAL A 148 16.82 40.35 -8.30
CA VAL A 148 16.33 41.53 -7.58
C VAL A 148 17.49 42.38 -7.07
N LEU A 149 18.49 41.76 -6.42
CA LEU A 149 19.67 42.46 -5.93
C LEU A 149 20.42 43.14 -7.07
N ARG A 150 20.70 42.42 -8.16
CA ARG A 150 21.39 42.96 -9.35
C ARG A 150 20.65 44.15 -9.93
N THR A 151 19.36 43.99 -10.25
CA THR A 151 18.57 45.05 -10.89
C THR A 151 18.47 46.29 -10.01
N THR A 152 18.23 46.10 -8.70
CA THR A 152 18.02 47.24 -7.79
C THR A 152 19.31 48.00 -7.50
N PHE A 153 20.45 47.30 -7.34
CA PHE A 153 21.73 47.98 -7.18
C PHE A 153 22.15 48.71 -8.46
N THR A 154 21.98 48.10 -9.64
CA THR A 154 22.34 48.72 -10.93
C THR A 154 21.39 49.85 -11.36
N ALA A 155 20.18 49.92 -10.80
CA ALA A 155 19.27 51.05 -11.01
C ALA A 155 19.71 52.33 -10.25
N SER A 156 20.62 52.22 -9.29
CA SER A 156 21.18 53.36 -8.55
C SER A 156 22.44 53.89 -9.23
N ASP A 157 22.55 55.20 -9.39
CA ASP A 157 23.74 55.87 -9.98
C ASP A 157 25.03 55.64 -9.17
N ALA A 158 24.91 55.18 -7.92
CA ALA A 158 26.06 54.91 -7.04
C ALA A 158 26.80 53.60 -7.35
N PHE A 159 26.12 52.63 -7.98
CA PHE A 159 26.67 51.30 -8.19
C PHE A 159 26.70 50.94 -9.67
N VAL A 160 27.84 50.44 -10.11
CA VAL A 160 28.06 50.04 -11.50
C VAL A 160 27.50 48.64 -11.74
N PHE A 161 27.62 47.75 -10.76
CA PHE A 161 27.23 46.35 -10.90
C PHE A 161 27.07 45.65 -9.54
N ALA A 162 26.20 44.64 -9.48
CA ALA A 162 26.09 43.74 -8.33
C ALA A 162 25.77 42.31 -8.77
N TRP A 163 26.25 41.32 -8.02
CA TRP A 163 25.87 39.92 -8.19
C TRP A 163 25.87 39.19 -6.85
N ALA A 164 25.03 38.18 -6.73
CA ALA A 164 25.01 37.24 -5.61
C ALA A 164 25.47 35.86 -6.06
N GLY A 165 26.09 35.10 -5.17
CA GLY A 165 26.54 33.75 -5.47
C GLY A 165 26.56 32.85 -4.25
N GLU A 166 26.39 31.56 -4.51
CA GLU A 166 26.43 30.48 -3.53
C GLU A 166 27.84 30.29 -3.00
N TYR A 167 27.93 29.90 -1.72
CA TYR A 167 29.17 29.36 -1.17
C TYR A 167 29.06 27.84 -1.03
N ASP A 168 29.78 27.12 -1.89
CA ASP A 168 29.95 25.68 -1.76
C ASP A 168 31.05 25.38 -0.73
N ARG A 169 30.63 24.86 0.43
CA ARG A 169 31.53 24.46 1.52
C ARG A 169 32.42 23.27 1.16
N GLY A 170 31.92 22.33 0.37
CA GLY A 170 32.61 21.10 0.00
C GLY A 170 33.76 21.39 -0.98
N GLU A 171 33.49 22.19 -2.00
CA GLU A 171 34.50 22.58 -2.99
C GLU A 171 35.33 23.82 -2.60
N GLN A 172 34.99 24.45 -1.46
CA GLN A 172 35.53 25.74 -1.02
C GLN A 172 35.52 26.76 -2.15
N SER A 173 34.34 26.99 -2.73
CA SER A 173 34.22 27.86 -3.88
C SER A 173 32.95 28.70 -3.84
N VAL A 174 33.00 29.86 -4.50
CA VAL A 174 31.85 30.74 -4.68
C VAL A 174 31.38 30.65 -6.13
N VAL A 175 30.12 30.29 -6.31
CA VAL A 175 29.49 30.11 -7.63
C VAL A 175 28.44 31.21 -7.83
N PRO A 176 28.64 32.15 -8.78
CA PRO A 176 27.67 33.21 -9.05
C PRO A 176 26.32 32.66 -9.53
N TRP A 177 25.21 33.17 -8.99
CA TRP A 177 23.84 32.85 -9.43
C TRP A 177 23.39 33.73 -10.61
N ILE A 178 24.27 33.99 -11.59
CA ILE A 178 23.98 34.95 -12.67
C ILE A 178 22.90 34.38 -13.59
N THR A 179 21.73 35.04 -13.63
CA THR A 179 20.52 34.49 -14.26
C THR A 179 20.34 34.89 -15.73
N ASP A 180 21.04 35.93 -16.21
CA ASP A 180 20.92 36.43 -17.59
C ASP A 180 22.30 36.67 -18.25
N PRO A 181 22.78 35.78 -19.14
CA PRO A 181 24.06 35.96 -19.82
C PRO A 181 24.03 37.09 -20.88
N GLU A 182 22.88 37.29 -21.55
CA GLU A 182 22.74 38.16 -22.71
C GLU A 182 22.60 39.63 -22.32
N ALA A 183 21.89 39.94 -21.22
CA ALA A 183 21.82 41.29 -20.69
C ALA A 183 23.15 41.78 -20.10
N THR A 184 24.02 40.85 -19.70
CA THR A 184 25.16 41.18 -18.83
C THR A 184 26.52 41.11 -19.54
N SER A 185 26.70 40.31 -20.61
CA SER A 185 28.00 40.08 -21.29
C SER A 185 29.10 39.45 -20.41
N TRP A 186 28.74 38.64 -19.42
CA TRP A 186 29.70 38.00 -18.48
C TRP A 186 29.81 36.48 -18.67
N PRO A 187 30.98 35.87 -18.39
CA PRO A 187 31.09 34.43 -18.35
C PRO A 187 30.35 33.88 -17.12
N THR A 188 29.19 33.28 -17.35
CA THR A 188 28.31 32.65 -16.34
C THR A 188 28.92 31.41 -15.68
N HIS A 189 30.03 30.88 -16.22
CA HIS A 189 30.68 29.67 -15.74
C HIS A 189 31.94 29.91 -14.88
N ARG A 190 32.15 31.12 -14.35
CA ARG A 190 33.34 31.43 -13.55
C ARG A 190 33.11 31.15 -12.07
N THR A 191 33.67 30.04 -11.58
CA THR A 191 33.71 29.70 -10.16
C THR A 191 34.95 30.28 -9.49
N PHE A 192 34.78 30.87 -8.30
CA PHE A 192 35.86 31.47 -7.54
C PHE A 192 36.25 30.58 -6.36
N ARG A 193 37.39 29.89 -6.46
CA ARG A 193 37.93 29.15 -5.32
C ARG A 193 38.33 30.09 -4.18
N VAL A 194 38.00 29.69 -2.96
CA VAL A 194 38.35 30.36 -1.70
C VAL A 194 39.11 29.38 -0.80
N GLY A 195 39.97 29.88 0.08
CA GLY A 195 40.80 29.09 0.99
C GLY A 195 42.22 28.83 0.47
N ASN A 196 42.52 29.19 -0.79
CA ASN A 196 43.85 29.03 -1.40
C ASN A 196 44.58 30.37 -1.59
N GLY A 197 44.02 31.48 -1.09
CA GLY A 197 44.57 32.83 -1.23
C GLY A 197 44.35 33.44 -2.61
N ALA A 198 43.65 32.76 -3.54
CA ALA A 198 43.36 33.29 -4.86
C ALA A 198 42.31 34.41 -4.81
N ASN A 199 41.34 34.34 -3.88
CA ASN A 199 40.28 35.35 -3.73
C ASN A 199 40.19 35.85 -2.28
N PRO A 200 41.20 36.61 -1.79
CA PRO A 200 41.32 36.97 -0.38
C PRO A 200 40.17 37.85 0.12
N LEU A 201 39.52 38.61 -0.77
CA LEU A 201 38.38 39.45 -0.41
C LEU A 201 37.12 38.62 -0.12
N LEU A 202 36.84 37.60 -0.94
CA LEU A 202 35.74 36.65 -0.73
C LEU A 202 35.99 35.81 0.53
N GLU A 203 37.22 35.29 0.68
CA GLU A 203 37.65 34.51 1.84
C GLU A 203 37.42 35.27 3.14
N ARG A 204 37.88 36.53 3.21
CA ARG A 204 37.72 37.36 4.41
C ARG A 204 36.26 37.64 4.73
N ALA A 205 35.41 37.91 3.73
CA ALA A 205 34.00 38.16 3.96
C ALA A 205 33.27 36.92 4.51
N LEU A 206 33.54 35.73 3.93
CA LEU A 206 32.97 34.45 4.36
C LEU A 206 33.47 33.97 5.73
N TYR A 207 34.73 34.26 6.05
CA TYR A 207 35.33 33.87 7.33
C TYR A 207 34.93 34.82 8.47
N THR A 208 35.02 36.13 8.25
CA THR A 208 34.70 37.12 9.29
C THR A 208 33.22 37.40 9.43
N GLN A 209 32.39 36.98 8.47
CA GLN A 209 30.98 37.31 8.37
C GLN A 209 30.70 38.83 8.45
N THR A 210 31.64 39.65 7.94
CA THR A 210 31.50 41.11 7.87
C THR A 210 31.78 41.64 6.46
N LEU A 211 31.14 42.75 6.11
CA LEU A 211 31.37 43.48 4.86
C LEU A 211 32.86 43.81 4.70
N GLN A 212 33.46 43.36 3.60
CA GLN A 212 34.82 43.72 3.20
C GLN A 212 34.77 44.67 2.01
N THR A 213 35.68 45.65 1.97
CA THR A 213 35.81 46.59 0.86
C THR A 213 37.24 46.65 0.37
N ALA A 214 37.45 46.76 -0.94
CA ALA A 214 38.75 46.96 -1.55
C ALA A 214 38.68 48.02 -2.66
N SER A 215 39.77 48.76 -2.85
CA SER A 215 39.96 49.56 -4.06
C SER A 215 40.53 48.68 -5.17
N THR A 216 40.07 48.90 -6.40
CA THR A 216 40.49 48.17 -7.60
C THR A 216 41.98 48.38 -7.93
N ASP A 217 42.54 49.55 -7.59
CA ASP A 217 43.96 49.87 -7.78
C ASP A 217 44.87 49.19 -6.75
N ALA A 218 44.36 48.90 -5.56
CA ALA A 218 45.14 48.39 -4.44
C ALA A 218 45.26 46.85 -4.41
N THR A 219 44.38 46.13 -5.12
CA THR A 219 44.24 44.67 -4.96
C THR A 219 44.24 43.95 -6.30
N ARG A 220 45.25 43.11 -6.56
CA ARG A 220 45.36 42.37 -7.84
C ARG A 220 44.31 41.27 -8.04
N SER A 221 43.64 40.81 -6.99
CA SER A 221 42.67 39.73 -7.07
C SER A 221 41.33 40.11 -6.43
N ILE A 222 40.47 40.72 -7.25
CA ILE A 222 39.04 40.90 -6.99
C ILE A 222 38.26 39.98 -7.94
N PRO A 223 37.10 39.45 -7.52
CA PRO A 223 36.26 38.70 -8.44
C PRO A 223 36.00 39.57 -9.67
N PHE A 224 36.08 38.97 -10.86
CA PHE A 224 35.72 39.67 -12.09
C PHE A 224 36.56 40.93 -12.40
N ALA A 225 37.83 40.97 -11.95
CA ALA A 225 38.74 42.12 -12.09
C ALA A 225 38.87 42.70 -13.50
N ASP A 226 38.85 41.85 -14.53
CA ASP A 226 39.03 42.29 -15.94
C ASP A 226 37.94 43.26 -16.37
N ARG A 227 36.70 42.98 -15.99
CA ARG A 227 35.55 43.83 -16.30
C ARG A 227 35.41 45.03 -15.39
N ALA A 228 35.84 44.91 -14.12
CA ALA A 228 35.91 46.05 -13.23
C ALA A 228 36.81 47.16 -13.82
N ARG A 229 37.90 46.78 -14.48
CA ARG A 229 38.79 47.73 -15.20
C ARG A 229 38.15 48.31 -16.47
N GLU A 230 37.39 47.53 -17.23
CA GLU A 230 36.71 48.01 -18.44
C GLU A 230 35.59 49.03 -18.17
N ARG A 231 35.08 49.06 -16.93
CA ARG A 231 33.94 49.90 -16.51
C ARG A 231 34.34 50.99 -15.51
N ASP A 232 35.64 51.30 -15.41
CA ASP A 232 36.19 52.33 -14.50
C ASP A 232 35.75 52.19 -13.03
N VAL A 233 35.59 50.96 -12.55
CA VAL A 233 35.24 50.69 -11.14
C VAL A 233 36.41 51.06 -10.25
N GLN A 234 36.15 51.83 -9.18
CA GLN A 234 37.17 52.25 -8.20
C GLN A 234 37.09 51.48 -6.88
N ALA A 235 35.92 50.92 -6.53
CA ALA A 235 35.72 50.18 -5.29
C ALA A 235 34.84 48.94 -5.48
N VAL A 236 35.14 47.90 -4.67
CA VAL A 236 34.36 46.66 -4.59
C VAL A 236 34.03 46.38 -3.14
N ALA A 237 32.77 46.01 -2.88
CA ALA A 237 32.28 45.53 -1.61
C ALA A 237 31.86 44.07 -1.73
N VAL A 238 32.22 43.26 -0.73
CA VAL A 238 31.78 41.87 -0.57
C VAL A 238 31.10 41.76 0.78
N SER A 239 29.79 41.53 0.77
CA SER A 239 29.00 41.26 1.96
C SER A 239 28.64 39.78 2.03
N PRO A 240 28.79 39.10 3.17
CA PRO A 240 28.33 37.73 3.30
C PRO A 240 26.79 37.67 3.30
N LEU A 241 26.26 36.65 2.64
CA LEU A 241 24.86 36.23 2.75
C LEU A 241 24.83 35.05 3.72
N ALA A 242 24.71 35.36 5.00
CA ALA A 242 24.76 34.41 6.10
C ALA A 242 23.82 34.82 7.23
N THR A 243 23.37 33.83 8.00
CA THR A 243 22.76 33.98 9.32
C THR A 243 23.76 33.56 10.40
N CYS A 244 23.36 33.56 11.66
CA CYS A 244 24.22 33.07 12.74
C CYS A 244 24.50 31.55 12.62
N GLU A 245 23.61 30.80 11.96
CA GLU A 245 23.70 29.35 11.83
C GLU A 245 24.30 28.92 10.49
N GLU A 246 23.93 29.60 9.40
CA GLU A 246 24.22 29.12 8.05
C GLU A 246 24.93 30.19 7.19
N ARG A 247 25.69 29.74 6.19
CA ARG A 247 26.38 30.59 5.21
C ARG A 247 25.90 30.21 3.82
N TYR A 248 25.01 31.03 3.26
CA TYR A 248 24.42 30.79 1.95
C TYR A 248 25.33 31.26 0.81
N GLY A 249 26.08 32.33 1.02
CA GLY A 249 26.87 32.89 -0.07
C GLY A 249 27.45 34.27 0.18
N VAL A 250 27.60 35.03 -0.90
CA VAL A 250 28.09 36.42 -0.89
C VAL A 250 27.26 37.29 -1.83
N LEU A 251 27.16 38.57 -1.47
CA LEU A 251 26.74 39.66 -2.34
C LEU A 251 27.96 40.52 -2.66
N VAL A 252 28.27 40.68 -3.94
CA VAL A 252 29.39 41.49 -4.42
C VAL A 252 28.85 42.69 -5.17
N VAL A 253 29.28 43.90 -4.79
CA VAL A 253 28.84 45.18 -5.36
C VAL A 253 30.05 45.98 -5.81
N TYR A 254 29.98 46.57 -7.00
CA TYR A 254 31.04 47.35 -7.64
C TYR A 254 30.57 48.81 -7.79
N ALA A 255 31.42 49.76 -7.43
CA ALA A 255 31.12 51.20 -7.46
C ALA A 255 32.16 51.98 -8.27
N ALA A 256 31.70 53.02 -8.99
CA ALA A 256 32.55 53.88 -9.81
C ALA A 256 33.46 54.79 -8.96
N THR A 257 33.10 55.01 -7.70
CA THR A 257 33.85 55.84 -6.75
C THR A 257 34.12 55.08 -5.45
N ALA A 258 34.96 55.66 -4.59
CA ALA A 258 35.18 55.12 -3.25
C ALA A 258 33.88 55.08 -2.44
N LEU A 259 33.58 53.91 -1.84
CA LEU A 259 32.37 53.70 -1.04
C LEU A 259 32.41 54.50 0.26
N SER A 260 31.43 55.38 0.43
CA SER A 260 31.10 56.12 1.65
C SER A 260 30.64 55.19 2.79
N THR A 261 30.63 55.70 4.03
CA THR A 261 30.13 54.97 5.20
C THR A 261 28.67 54.54 5.00
N ALA A 262 27.85 55.41 4.41
CA ALA A 262 26.43 55.13 4.22
C ALA A 262 26.17 54.06 3.15
N GLU A 263 26.90 54.07 2.02
CA GLU A 263 26.74 53.03 0.99
C GLU A 263 27.14 51.65 1.54
N ARG A 264 28.17 51.59 2.40
CA ARG A 264 28.55 50.36 3.11
C ARG A 264 27.45 49.88 4.04
N GLU A 265 26.76 50.79 4.71
CA GLU A 265 25.63 50.47 5.59
C GLU A 265 24.41 49.98 4.79
N THR A 266 24.11 50.60 3.65
CA THR A 266 23.08 50.15 2.71
C THR A 266 23.38 48.73 2.22
N ILE A 267 24.60 48.46 1.73
CA ILE A 267 24.99 47.12 1.25
C ILE A 267 24.85 46.08 2.37
N ARG A 268 25.28 46.42 3.59
CA ARG A 268 25.15 45.53 4.75
C ARG A 268 23.68 45.24 5.08
N SER A 269 22.84 46.27 5.09
CA SER A 269 21.41 46.14 5.39
C SER A 269 20.71 45.26 4.35
N VAL A 270 20.99 45.50 3.07
CA VAL A 270 20.45 44.69 1.96
C VAL A 270 20.93 43.25 2.04
N ALA A 271 22.22 43.02 2.27
CA ALA A 271 22.76 41.66 2.44
C ALA A 271 22.07 40.93 3.61
N LYS A 272 21.80 41.64 4.72
CA LYS A 272 21.06 41.06 5.85
C LYS A 272 19.63 40.65 5.45
N VAL A 273 18.91 41.49 4.70
CA VAL A 273 17.56 41.14 4.20
C VAL A 273 17.63 39.92 3.28
N ALA A 274 18.55 39.92 2.32
CA ALA A 274 18.74 38.80 1.42
C ALA A 274 19.11 37.50 2.16
N SER A 275 19.92 37.57 3.23
CA SER A 275 20.22 36.41 4.08
C SER A 275 18.96 35.79 4.68
N HIS A 276 18.04 36.59 5.24
CA HIS A 276 16.81 36.08 5.87
C HIS A 276 15.86 35.46 4.83
N VAL A 277 15.82 36.03 3.63
CA VAL A 277 15.02 35.50 2.53
C VAL A 277 15.59 34.16 2.04
N LEU A 278 16.91 34.06 1.89
CA LEU A 278 17.58 32.80 1.53
C LEU A 278 17.38 31.71 2.60
N GLU A 279 17.40 32.07 3.88
CA GLU A 279 17.08 31.16 4.99
C GLU A 279 15.64 30.66 4.90
N THR A 280 14.69 31.56 4.64
CA THR A 280 13.28 31.19 4.46
C THR A 280 13.08 30.23 3.28
N ILE A 281 13.75 30.50 2.14
CA ILE A 281 13.71 29.62 0.97
C ILE A 281 14.31 28.25 1.30
N ALA A 282 15.44 28.20 2.00
CA ALA A 282 16.10 26.94 2.39
C ALA A 282 15.21 26.09 3.31
N ILE A 283 14.61 26.69 4.33
CA ILE A 283 13.72 25.99 5.27
C ILE A 283 12.48 25.44 4.54
N ARG A 284 11.85 26.25 3.67
CA ARG A 284 10.69 25.80 2.88
C ARG A 284 11.06 24.64 1.96
N GLY A 285 12.18 24.74 1.23
CA GLY A 285 12.63 23.68 0.36
C GLY A 285 12.88 22.36 1.11
N GLN A 286 13.43 22.43 2.33
CA GLN A 286 13.63 21.25 3.16
C GLN A 286 12.31 20.62 3.62
N LEU A 287 11.33 21.44 4.03
CA LEU A 287 9.99 20.96 4.42
C LEU A 287 9.27 20.31 3.23
N GLU A 288 9.25 20.96 2.07
CA GLU A 288 8.66 20.41 0.85
C GLU A 288 9.33 19.08 0.44
N GLN A 289 10.66 18.99 0.57
CA GLN A 289 11.39 17.75 0.31
C GLN A 289 11.04 16.64 1.30
N GLN A 290 10.88 16.96 2.59
CA GLN A 290 10.43 16.00 3.61
C GLN A 290 9.02 15.51 3.32
N GLU A 291 8.08 16.41 3.00
CA GLU A 291 6.70 16.06 2.63
C GLU A 291 6.65 15.16 1.39
N GLN A 292 7.39 15.52 0.33
CA GLN A 292 7.48 14.69 -0.88
C GLN A 292 8.08 13.31 -0.59
N THR A 293 9.06 13.24 0.31
CA THR A 293 9.69 11.99 0.71
C THR A 293 8.69 11.10 1.47
N LEU A 294 7.94 11.67 2.42
CA LEU A 294 6.89 10.97 3.16
C LEU A 294 5.78 10.46 2.21
N HIS A 295 5.29 11.31 1.31
CA HIS A 295 4.26 10.94 0.32
C HIS A 295 4.74 9.82 -0.61
N ARG A 296 6.04 9.82 -0.94
CA ARG A 296 6.65 8.72 -1.71
C ARG A 296 6.67 7.41 -0.93
N TYR A 297 7.02 7.45 0.36
CA TYR A 297 7.00 6.24 1.20
C TYR A 297 5.59 5.71 1.42
N GLU A 298 4.62 6.59 1.66
CA GLU A 298 3.20 6.24 1.78
C GLU A 298 2.72 5.49 0.53
N ARG A 299 2.96 6.03 -0.67
CA ARG A 299 2.60 5.35 -1.92
C ARG A 299 3.27 4.00 -2.11
N LEU A 300 4.51 3.82 -1.66
CA LEU A 300 5.19 2.53 -1.75
C LEU A 300 4.54 1.48 -0.84
N VAL A 301 4.06 1.89 0.33
CA VAL A 301 3.35 1.03 1.28
C VAL A 301 1.94 0.72 0.79
N GLU A 302 1.23 1.70 0.24
CA GLU A 302 -0.13 1.55 -0.28
C GLU A 302 -0.20 0.68 -1.55
N THR A 303 0.87 0.65 -2.35
CA THR A 303 0.91 -0.18 -3.58
C THR A 303 1.51 -1.57 -3.37
N ALA A 304 1.92 -1.91 -2.14
CA ALA A 304 2.37 -3.26 -1.83
C ALA A 304 1.20 -4.24 -1.98
N GLY A 305 1.44 -5.39 -2.63
CA GLY A 305 0.41 -6.43 -2.77
C GLY A 305 0.15 -7.24 -1.50
N ASP A 306 1.07 -7.18 -0.53
CA ASP A 306 0.90 -7.79 0.79
C ASP A 306 0.21 -6.80 1.73
N GLY A 307 -0.68 -7.28 2.59
CA GLY A 307 -1.33 -6.45 3.62
C GLY A 307 -0.32 -5.99 4.67
N ILE A 308 -0.33 -4.73 5.05
CA ILE A 308 0.57 -4.17 6.06
C ILE A 308 -0.26 -3.53 7.16
N TYR A 309 0.08 -3.82 8.41
CA TYR A 309 -0.47 -3.14 9.57
C TYR A 309 0.62 -2.82 10.60
N VAL A 310 0.34 -1.81 11.44
CA VAL A 310 1.15 -1.47 12.61
C VAL A 310 0.26 -1.51 13.83
N LEU A 311 0.69 -2.24 14.86
CA LEU A 311 0.03 -2.30 16.15
C LEU A 311 0.79 -1.47 17.19
N ASP A 312 0.07 -0.90 18.15
CA ASP A 312 0.65 -0.35 19.37
C ASP A 312 1.09 -1.46 20.36
N ALA A 313 1.61 -1.05 21.52
CA ALA A 313 2.04 -1.99 22.55
C ALA A 313 0.90 -2.82 23.18
N ALA A 314 -0.34 -2.41 22.99
CA ALA A 314 -1.55 -3.08 23.49
C ALA A 314 -2.27 -3.89 22.40
N GLY A 315 -1.71 -3.99 21.18
CA GLY A 315 -2.29 -4.78 20.10
C GLY A 315 -3.33 -4.06 19.24
N HIS A 316 -3.49 -2.73 19.38
CA HIS A 316 -4.45 -1.96 18.58
C HIS A 316 -3.82 -1.44 17.30
N ILE A 317 -4.59 -1.50 16.20
CA ILE A 317 -4.15 -1.14 14.86
C ILE A 317 -4.02 0.38 14.74
N MET A 318 -2.81 0.89 14.56
CA MET A 318 -2.54 2.32 14.36
C MET A 318 -2.46 2.72 12.88
N THR A 319 -1.98 1.80 12.04
CA THR A 319 -1.72 2.07 10.62
C THR A 319 -2.03 0.83 9.82
N ILE A 320 -2.54 1.03 8.60
CA ILE A 320 -2.78 -0.03 7.62
C ILE A 320 -2.48 0.47 6.20
N ASN A 321 -2.30 -0.45 5.25
CA ASN A 321 -2.31 -0.15 3.83
C ASN A 321 -3.62 -0.59 3.15
N ASP A 322 -3.80 -0.22 1.89
CA ASP A 322 -4.99 -0.55 1.11
C ASP A 322 -5.11 -2.06 0.84
N ALA A 323 -3.99 -2.79 0.76
CA ALA A 323 -4.02 -4.23 0.56
C ALA A 323 -4.70 -4.98 1.72
N ILE A 324 -4.43 -4.63 2.99
CA ILE A 324 -5.11 -5.32 4.11
C ILE A 324 -6.61 -4.97 4.17
N VAL A 325 -6.98 -3.76 3.74
CA VAL A 325 -8.39 -3.33 3.58
C VAL A 325 -9.09 -4.19 2.53
N GLU A 326 -8.47 -4.37 1.36
CA GLU A 326 -9.00 -5.18 0.27
C GLU A 326 -9.07 -6.67 0.64
N MET A 327 -8.04 -7.23 1.28
CA MET A 327 -7.99 -8.62 1.72
C MET A 327 -9.09 -8.95 2.75
N THR A 328 -9.34 -8.04 3.69
CA THR A 328 -10.25 -8.31 4.82
C THR A 328 -11.69 -7.86 4.54
N GLY A 329 -11.89 -6.90 3.63
CA GLY A 329 -13.18 -6.30 3.31
C GLY A 329 -13.71 -5.33 4.38
N TYR A 330 -12.91 -4.99 5.39
CA TYR A 330 -13.22 -3.91 6.32
C TYR A 330 -12.87 -2.55 5.71
N THR A 331 -13.50 -1.49 6.21
CA THR A 331 -13.10 -0.11 5.88
C THR A 331 -11.90 0.29 6.74
N ARG A 332 -11.09 1.24 6.25
CA ARG A 332 -9.94 1.75 7.01
C ARG A 332 -10.35 2.28 8.38
N GLU A 333 -11.44 3.02 8.46
CA GLU A 333 -11.99 3.55 9.71
C GLU A 333 -12.52 2.45 10.64
N GLY A 334 -12.85 1.27 10.11
CA GLY A 334 -13.32 0.14 10.90
C GLY A 334 -12.20 -0.75 11.41
N LEU A 335 -10.97 -0.58 10.92
CA LEU A 335 -9.78 -1.28 11.41
C LEU A 335 -8.94 -0.40 12.33
N LEU A 336 -8.80 0.89 12.01
CA LEU A 336 -7.98 1.80 12.80
C LEU A 336 -8.54 1.96 14.22
N GLY A 337 -7.69 1.69 15.21
CA GLY A 337 -8.01 1.73 16.63
C GLY A 337 -8.59 0.44 17.19
N GLU A 338 -9.02 -0.50 16.34
CA GLU A 338 -9.50 -1.81 16.78
C GLU A 338 -8.32 -2.73 17.15
N HIS A 339 -8.61 -3.75 17.94
CA HIS A 339 -7.63 -4.74 18.36
C HIS A 339 -7.43 -5.83 17.28
N ALA A 340 -6.25 -6.44 17.25
CA ALA A 340 -5.86 -7.42 16.22
C ALA A 340 -6.68 -8.73 16.24
N ASP A 341 -7.46 -8.98 17.30
CA ASP A 341 -8.38 -10.11 17.43
C ASP A 341 -9.57 -10.03 16.45
N LEU A 342 -9.84 -8.85 15.88
CA LEU A 342 -10.79 -8.70 14.79
C LEU A 342 -10.35 -9.43 13.51
N LEU A 343 -9.03 -9.59 13.31
CA LEU A 343 -8.43 -10.17 12.11
C LEU A 343 -7.85 -11.57 12.33
N PHE A 344 -7.55 -11.92 13.58
CA PHE A 344 -6.87 -13.16 13.93
C PHE A 344 -7.55 -13.82 15.13
N ASP A 345 -7.67 -15.14 15.11
CA ASP A 345 -8.22 -15.89 16.23
C ASP A 345 -7.33 -15.84 17.48
N GLU A 346 -7.91 -16.14 18.64
CA GLU A 346 -7.23 -16.11 19.95
C GLU A 346 -5.95 -16.96 19.94
N SER A 347 -5.98 -18.12 19.28
CA SER A 347 -4.81 -19.01 19.15
C SER A 347 -3.65 -18.37 18.39
N THR A 348 -3.95 -17.54 17.40
CA THR A 348 -2.97 -16.79 16.62
C THR A 348 -2.40 -15.64 17.43
N ILE A 349 -3.23 -14.93 18.19
CA ILE A 349 -2.80 -13.85 19.09
C ILE A 349 -1.81 -14.40 20.13
N ASP A 350 -2.14 -15.50 20.82
CA ASP A 350 -1.26 -16.14 21.81
C ASP A 350 0.11 -16.53 21.23
N ARG A 351 0.11 -17.06 20.00
CA ARG A 351 1.33 -17.40 19.26
C ARG A 351 2.15 -16.16 18.92
N ALA A 352 1.49 -15.09 18.49
CA ALA A 352 2.13 -13.82 18.17
C ALA A 352 2.75 -13.18 19.43
N GLU A 353 2.05 -13.15 20.56
CA GLU A 353 2.58 -12.66 21.83
C GLU A 353 3.80 -13.45 22.29
N THR A 354 3.73 -14.78 22.19
CA THR A 354 4.87 -15.66 22.50
C THR A 354 6.07 -15.37 21.60
N ALA A 355 5.82 -15.17 20.31
CA ALA A 355 6.83 -14.81 19.32
C ALA A 355 7.47 -13.44 19.62
N ILE A 356 6.65 -12.42 19.91
CA ILE A 356 7.12 -11.08 20.30
C ILE A 356 7.97 -11.15 21.57
N GLY A 357 7.51 -11.87 22.60
CA GLY A 357 8.25 -12.06 23.83
C GLY A 357 9.60 -12.76 23.64
N SER A 358 9.71 -13.66 22.65
CA SER A 358 10.98 -14.29 22.25
C SER A 358 11.91 -13.30 21.55
N LEU A 359 11.39 -12.52 20.58
CA LEU A 359 12.15 -11.51 19.84
C LEU A 359 12.71 -10.41 20.76
N LEU A 360 11.94 -9.98 21.76
CA LEU A 360 12.41 -8.98 22.75
C LEU A 360 13.55 -9.49 23.63
N ARG A 361 13.72 -10.82 23.76
CA ARG A 361 14.80 -11.45 24.54
C ARG A 361 15.98 -11.88 23.68
N SER A 362 15.80 -11.93 22.35
CA SER A 362 16.83 -12.34 21.41
C SER A 362 17.43 -11.13 20.68
N ASN A 363 18.42 -11.35 19.82
CA ASN A 363 18.97 -10.30 18.96
C ASN A 363 18.21 -10.18 17.63
N ASP A 364 17.19 -11.02 17.42
CA ASP A 364 16.37 -11.02 16.21
C ASP A 364 15.21 -10.04 16.37
N ARG A 365 14.86 -9.33 15.30
CA ARG A 365 13.78 -8.32 15.34
C ARG A 365 12.53 -8.73 14.56
N SER A 366 12.57 -9.85 13.87
CA SER A 366 11.45 -10.32 13.06
C SER A 366 11.31 -11.83 13.06
N THR A 367 10.09 -12.32 12.92
CA THR A 367 9.79 -13.73 12.72
C THR A 367 8.57 -13.91 11.83
N THR A 368 8.38 -15.10 11.30
CA THR A 368 7.26 -15.41 10.40
C THR A 368 6.42 -16.52 10.98
N ILE A 369 5.11 -16.34 10.98
CA ILE A 369 4.13 -17.32 11.44
C ILE A 369 3.07 -17.55 10.36
N GLU A 370 2.62 -18.78 10.20
CA GLU A 370 1.41 -19.05 9.42
C GLU A 370 0.17 -18.86 10.30
N ALA A 371 -0.79 -18.08 9.81
CA ALA A 371 -2.01 -17.74 10.51
C ALA A 371 -3.16 -17.49 9.52
N PRO A 372 -4.38 -18.00 9.78
CA PRO A 372 -5.55 -17.63 9.01
C PRO A 372 -5.94 -16.18 9.33
N LEU A 373 -6.17 -15.38 8.29
CA LEU A 373 -6.74 -14.05 8.37
C LEU A 373 -8.27 -14.15 8.27
N GLU A 374 -8.99 -13.56 9.21
CA GLU A 374 -10.45 -13.50 9.19
C GLU A 374 -10.95 -12.25 8.46
N THR A 375 -11.85 -12.45 7.50
CA THR A 375 -12.48 -11.35 6.76
C THR A 375 -13.79 -10.92 7.41
N LYS A 376 -14.29 -9.74 7.05
CA LYS A 376 -15.62 -9.24 7.48
C LYS A 376 -16.77 -10.20 7.15
N SER A 377 -16.61 -11.02 6.11
CA SER A 377 -17.62 -12.01 5.69
C SER A 377 -17.60 -13.30 6.53
N GLY A 378 -16.60 -13.48 7.41
CA GLY A 378 -16.36 -14.73 8.14
C GLY A 378 -15.48 -15.73 7.39
N ALA A 379 -15.09 -15.46 6.13
CA ALA A 379 -14.14 -16.30 5.41
C ALA A 379 -12.74 -16.22 6.05
N ARG A 380 -12.03 -17.36 6.07
CA ARG A 380 -10.65 -17.49 6.56
C ARG A 380 -9.67 -17.66 5.41
N ILE A 381 -8.75 -16.72 5.26
CA ILE A 381 -7.71 -16.73 4.23
C ILE A 381 -6.42 -17.28 4.84
N PRO A 382 -5.81 -18.36 4.32
CA PRO A 382 -4.52 -18.82 4.82
C PRO A 382 -3.43 -17.80 4.49
N CYS A 383 -2.84 -17.21 5.53
CA CYS A 383 -1.80 -16.20 5.38
C CYS A 383 -0.49 -16.59 6.05
N GLU A 384 0.57 -15.97 5.55
CA GLU A 384 1.89 -15.94 6.17
C GLU A 384 2.11 -14.52 6.71
N VAL A 385 2.32 -14.41 8.02
CA VAL A 385 2.45 -13.12 8.71
C VAL A 385 3.90 -12.96 9.18
N GLN A 386 4.59 -11.99 8.60
CA GLN A 386 5.90 -11.56 9.08
C GLN A 386 5.70 -10.46 10.12
N LEU A 387 6.09 -10.76 11.37
CA LEU A 387 6.02 -9.85 12.51
C LEU A 387 7.38 -9.24 12.77
N THR A 388 7.46 -7.92 12.86
CA THR A 388 8.67 -7.17 13.23
C THR A 388 8.40 -6.31 14.45
N VAL A 389 9.23 -6.42 15.49
CA VAL A 389 9.03 -5.65 16.74
C VAL A 389 9.56 -4.23 16.61
N LEU A 390 8.80 -3.26 17.10
CA LEU A 390 9.18 -1.85 17.22
C LEU A 390 9.59 -1.57 18.67
N VAL A 391 10.81 -1.04 18.84
CA VAL A 391 11.37 -0.70 20.16
C VAL A 391 11.80 0.76 20.12
N HIS A 392 11.40 1.53 21.13
CA HIS A 392 11.77 2.92 21.32
C HIS A 392 12.34 3.08 22.73
N ASP A 393 13.51 3.71 22.89
CA ASP A 393 14.19 3.87 24.19
C ASP A 393 14.30 2.58 25.02
N ASP A 394 14.65 1.47 24.36
CA ASP A 394 14.74 0.11 24.94
C ASP A 394 13.42 -0.47 25.49
N GLU A 395 12.27 0.17 25.18
CA GLU A 395 10.93 -0.28 25.54
C GLU A 395 10.13 -0.72 24.30
N PHE A 396 9.27 -1.73 24.48
CA PHE A 396 8.41 -2.23 23.41
C PHE A 396 7.33 -1.19 23.07
N SER A 397 7.30 -0.75 21.82
CA SER A 397 6.37 0.27 21.33
C SER A 397 5.24 -0.30 20.48
N GLY A 398 5.33 -1.57 20.08
CA GLY A 398 4.38 -2.22 19.18
C GLY A 398 5.03 -3.11 18.14
N CYS A 399 4.31 -3.48 17.09
CA CYS A 399 4.83 -4.32 16.02
C CYS A 399 4.32 -3.94 14.64
N VAL A 400 5.06 -4.32 13.61
CA VAL A 400 4.64 -4.24 12.21
C VAL A 400 4.35 -5.65 11.73
N GLY A 401 3.15 -5.86 11.18
CA GLY A 401 2.77 -7.10 10.52
C GLY A 401 2.72 -6.91 9.01
N VAL A 402 3.35 -7.82 8.28
CA VAL A 402 3.18 -7.97 6.84
C VAL A 402 2.47 -9.30 6.58
N VAL A 403 1.30 -9.24 5.97
CA VAL A 403 0.37 -10.35 5.75
C VAL A 403 0.37 -10.70 4.28
N ARG A 404 0.87 -11.88 3.95
CA ARG A 404 0.86 -12.42 2.59
C ARG A 404 -0.18 -13.51 2.46
N ASP A 405 -1.06 -13.38 1.47
CA ASP A 405 -1.95 -14.47 1.07
C ASP A 405 -1.15 -15.61 0.43
N VAL A 406 -1.27 -16.82 0.99
CA VAL A 406 -0.60 -18.03 0.49
C VAL A 406 -1.58 -19.07 -0.05
N THR A 407 -2.80 -18.65 -0.37
CA THR A 407 -3.87 -19.52 -0.87
C THR A 407 -3.46 -20.27 -2.13
N GLU A 408 -2.95 -19.58 -3.16
CA GLU A 408 -2.50 -20.24 -4.39
C GLU A 408 -1.32 -21.17 -4.16
N ARG A 409 -0.38 -20.76 -3.31
CA ARG A 409 0.77 -21.59 -2.91
C ARG A 409 0.30 -22.89 -2.26
N LYS A 410 -0.60 -22.82 -1.28
CA LYS A 410 -1.15 -24.01 -0.59
C LYS A 410 -1.97 -24.90 -1.52
N ARG A 411 -2.75 -24.32 -2.45
CA ARG A 411 -3.48 -25.10 -3.48
C ARG A 411 -2.52 -25.87 -4.39
N ASN A 412 -1.47 -25.22 -4.87
CA ASN A 412 -0.47 -25.86 -5.72
C ASN A 412 0.32 -26.93 -4.98
N GLU A 413 0.73 -26.68 -3.73
CA GLU A 413 1.39 -27.68 -2.90
C GLU A 413 0.50 -28.90 -2.65
N ARG A 414 -0.79 -28.69 -2.34
CA ARG A 414 -1.75 -29.77 -2.14
C ARG A 414 -1.91 -30.60 -3.42
N ARG A 415 -2.13 -29.95 -4.56
CA ARG A 415 -2.22 -30.63 -5.87
C ARG A 415 -0.97 -31.46 -6.17
N LEU A 416 0.21 -30.92 -5.89
CA LEU A 416 1.47 -31.64 -6.13
C LEU A 416 1.63 -32.83 -5.19
N ARG A 417 1.23 -32.70 -3.91
CA ARG A 417 1.21 -33.83 -2.97
C ARG A 417 0.28 -34.94 -3.43
N GLU A 418 -0.95 -34.60 -3.79
CA GLU A 418 -1.95 -35.56 -4.31
C GLU A 418 -1.44 -36.28 -5.58
N GLN A 419 -0.75 -35.56 -6.48
CA GLN A 419 -0.11 -36.17 -7.65
C GLN A 419 1.04 -37.13 -7.30
N ASN A 420 1.88 -36.77 -6.33
CA ASN A 420 2.98 -37.63 -5.89
C ASN A 420 2.44 -38.88 -5.19
N GLU A 421 1.45 -38.75 -4.30
CA GLU A 421 0.80 -39.89 -3.65
C GLU A 421 0.19 -40.84 -4.68
N ARG A 422 -0.42 -40.30 -5.75
CA ARG A 422 -0.91 -41.10 -6.88
C ARG A 422 0.21 -41.82 -7.63
N LEU A 423 1.34 -41.15 -7.89
CA LEU A 423 2.50 -41.78 -8.54
C LEU A 423 3.12 -42.88 -7.68
N ASP A 424 3.20 -42.68 -6.37
CA ASP A 424 3.72 -43.68 -5.42
C ASP A 424 2.80 -44.89 -5.33
N ALA A 425 1.47 -44.69 -5.31
CA ALA A 425 0.49 -45.77 -5.40
C ALA A 425 0.65 -46.57 -6.70
N PHE A 426 0.77 -45.88 -7.84
CA PHE A 426 1.02 -46.50 -9.15
C PHE A 426 2.31 -47.34 -9.16
N ALA A 427 3.40 -46.79 -8.64
CA ALA A 427 4.70 -47.47 -8.61
C ALA A 427 4.66 -48.74 -7.74
N ARG A 428 3.91 -48.70 -6.62
CA ARG A 428 3.70 -49.85 -5.73
C ARG A 428 2.95 -50.98 -6.44
N ILE A 429 1.84 -50.65 -7.10
CA ILE A 429 1.01 -51.62 -7.84
C ILE A 429 1.83 -52.31 -8.94
N VAL A 430 2.45 -51.53 -9.82
CA VAL A 430 3.25 -52.07 -10.94
C VAL A 430 4.41 -52.94 -10.44
N SER A 431 5.02 -52.59 -9.31
CA SER A 431 6.22 -53.28 -8.83
C SER A 431 5.94 -54.54 -8.02
N HIS A 432 4.95 -54.52 -7.13
CA HIS A 432 4.65 -55.67 -6.27
C HIS A 432 3.64 -56.61 -6.92
N ASP A 433 2.56 -56.05 -7.46
CA ASP A 433 1.39 -56.84 -7.85
C ASP A 433 1.55 -57.48 -9.22
N LEU A 434 2.45 -56.97 -10.08
CA LEU A 434 2.87 -57.68 -11.30
C LEU A 434 3.99 -58.70 -11.04
N ARG A 435 4.90 -58.43 -10.09
CA ARG A 435 6.03 -59.35 -9.83
C ARG A 435 5.57 -60.68 -9.24
N ASN A 436 4.57 -60.68 -8.36
CA ASN A 436 4.05 -61.90 -7.75
C ASN A 436 3.47 -62.89 -8.77
N PRO A 437 2.49 -62.54 -9.61
CA PRO A 437 1.97 -63.43 -10.63
C PRO A 437 3.02 -63.78 -11.69
N LEU A 438 3.95 -62.87 -12.02
CA LEU A 438 5.09 -63.19 -12.88
C LEU A 438 5.95 -64.31 -12.28
N GLY A 439 6.29 -64.22 -10.99
CA GLY A 439 7.06 -65.23 -10.28
C GLY A 439 6.33 -66.58 -10.22
N ILE A 440 5.02 -66.57 -9.99
CA ILE A 440 4.19 -67.78 -9.99
C ILE A 440 4.16 -68.42 -11.39
N ALA A 441 3.91 -67.63 -12.44
CA ALA A 441 3.91 -68.11 -13.82
C ALA A 441 5.26 -68.72 -14.19
N GLN A 442 6.37 -68.05 -13.83
CA GLN A 442 7.73 -68.55 -14.05
C GLN A 442 7.97 -69.88 -13.33
N GLY A 443 7.62 -69.98 -12.04
CA GLY A 443 7.79 -71.23 -11.28
C GLY A 443 6.99 -72.41 -11.84
N TYR A 444 5.76 -72.18 -12.29
CA TYR A 444 4.98 -73.24 -12.94
C TYR A 444 5.52 -73.61 -14.34
N LEU A 445 6.04 -72.65 -15.10
CA LEU A 445 6.71 -72.94 -16.37
C LEU A 445 7.99 -73.75 -16.18
N GLU A 446 8.75 -73.51 -15.10
CA GLU A 446 9.89 -74.35 -14.69
C GLU A 446 9.43 -75.78 -14.38
N LEU A 447 8.34 -75.95 -13.63
CA LEU A 447 7.77 -77.28 -13.35
C LEU A 447 7.31 -77.99 -14.64
N VAL A 448 6.71 -77.29 -15.59
CA VAL A 448 6.38 -77.86 -16.92
C VAL A 448 7.64 -78.32 -17.65
N ALA A 449 8.73 -77.54 -17.58
CA ALA A 449 10.00 -77.89 -18.22
C ALA A 449 10.70 -79.08 -17.55
N GLU A 450 10.59 -79.23 -16.23
CA GLU A 450 11.19 -80.35 -15.47
C GLU A 450 10.37 -81.65 -15.59
N THR A 451 9.05 -81.55 -15.54
CA THR A 451 8.15 -82.71 -15.50
C THR A 451 7.67 -83.16 -16.87
N GLU A 452 7.85 -82.34 -17.91
CA GLU A 452 7.27 -82.51 -19.25
C GLU A 452 5.73 -82.69 -19.24
N SER A 453 5.08 -82.27 -18.15
CA SER A 453 3.62 -82.37 -17.96
C SER A 453 2.93 -81.03 -18.25
N LEU A 454 1.84 -81.08 -19.01
CA LEU A 454 1.01 -79.91 -19.31
C LEU A 454 -0.01 -79.60 -18.20
N GLU A 455 -0.04 -80.37 -17.11
CA GLU A 455 -0.97 -80.18 -15.98
C GLU A 455 -0.84 -78.80 -15.31
N HIS A 456 0.37 -78.24 -15.29
CA HIS A 456 0.65 -76.94 -14.66
C HIS A 456 0.46 -75.74 -15.60
N LEU A 457 0.31 -75.98 -16.90
CA LEU A 457 0.13 -74.94 -17.93
C LEU A 457 -1.10 -74.03 -17.67
N PRO A 458 -2.28 -74.55 -17.23
CA PRO A 458 -3.44 -73.70 -16.92
C PRO A 458 -3.18 -72.71 -15.79
N THR A 459 -2.38 -73.08 -14.78
CA THR A 459 -2.06 -72.19 -13.67
C THR A 459 -1.10 -71.08 -14.09
N ALA A 460 -0.07 -71.40 -14.86
CA ALA A 460 0.80 -70.39 -15.45
C ALA A 460 0.01 -69.40 -16.33
N ARG A 461 -0.93 -69.90 -17.14
CA ARG A 461 -1.79 -69.05 -17.98
C ARG A 461 -2.67 -68.12 -17.13
N ARG A 462 -3.33 -68.63 -16.08
CA ARG A 462 -4.11 -67.81 -15.15
C ARG A 462 -3.28 -66.68 -14.52
N SER A 463 -2.03 -66.96 -14.15
CA SER A 463 -1.13 -65.92 -13.62
C SER A 463 -0.73 -64.87 -14.67
N LEU A 464 -0.57 -65.25 -15.94
CA LEU A 464 -0.33 -64.30 -17.04
C LEU A 464 -1.58 -63.46 -17.36
N ASP A 465 -2.75 -64.10 -17.45
CA ASP A 465 -4.05 -63.44 -17.66
C ASP A 465 -4.32 -62.42 -16.53
N ARG A 466 -3.93 -62.76 -15.29
CA ARG A 466 -3.99 -61.84 -14.14
C ARG A 466 -3.07 -60.64 -14.29
N MET A 467 -1.86 -60.79 -14.82
CA MET A 467 -0.99 -59.64 -15.10
C MET A 467 -1.58 -58.72 -16.16
N GLU A 468 -2.20 -59.28 -17.20
CA GLU A 468 -2.85 -58.50 -18.25
C GLU A 468 -3.99 -57.65 -17.67
N ALA A 469 -4.83 -58.24 -16.81
CA ALA A 469 -5.88 -57.50 -16.10
C ALA A 469 -5.33 -56.34 -15.24
N ILE A 470 -4.27 -56.58 -14.45
CA ILE A 470 -3.63 -55.50 -13.65
C ILE A 470 -3.11 -54.39 -14.57
N ILE A 471 -2.46 -54.74 -15.68
CA ILE A 471 -1.91 -53.76 -16.62
C ILE A 471 -3.03 -52.92 -17.25
N ASP A 472 -4.14 -53.54 -17.63
CA ASP A 472 -5.28 -52.84 -18.22
C ASP A 472 -5.95 -51.89 -17.22
N ASP A 473 -6.14 -52.31 -15.96
CA ASP A 473 -6.69 -51.48 -14.89
C ASP A 473 -5.77 -50.28 -14.60
N VAL A 474 -4.46 -50.51 -14.52
CA VAL A 474 -3.45 -49.48 -14.27
C VAL A 474 -3.33 -48.50 -15.44
N LEU A 475 -3.38 -48.98 -16.68
CA LEU A 475 -3.33 -48.14 -17.89
C LEU A 475 -4.62 -47.32 -18.07
N ALA A 476 -5.77 -47.85 -17.65
CA ALA A 476 -7.02 -47.10 -17.61
C ALA A 476 -6.87 -45.84 -16.75
N ILE A 477 -6.18 -45.94 -15.60
CA ILE A 477 -5.95 -44.81 -14.69
C ILE A 477 -4.86 -43.87 -15.21
N ALA A 478 -3.80 -44.38 -15.85
CA ALA A 478 -2.66 -43.58 -16.29
C ALA A 478 -2.91 -42.77 -17.57
N ARG A 479 -3.71 -43.30 -18.51
CA ARG A 479 -4.03 -42.59 -19.77
C ARG A 479 -5.01 -41.42 -19.56
N ASP A 480 -5.73 -41.41 -18.44
CA ASP A 480 -6.83 -40.48 -18.17
C ASP A 480 -6.44 -39.27 -17.28
N GLY A 481 -5.15 -38.90 -17.27
CA GLY A 481 -4.58 -37.80 -16.48
C GLY A 481 -5.12 -36.39 -16.79
N ALA A 482 -6.00 -36.23 -17.79
CA ALA A 482 -6.83 -35.05 -17.97
C ALA A 482 -8.26 -35.37 -17.53
N TRP A 483 -8.66 -34.84 -16.37
CA TRP A 483 -10.02 -34.93 -15.80
C TRP A 483 -11.00 -34.02 -16.54
N ALA A 484 -10.88 -33.96 -17.86
CA ALA A 484 -11.77 -33.26 -18.77
C ALA A 484 -11.98 -34.18 -19.97
N SER A 485 -12.65 -35.31 -19.72
CA SER A 485 -13.30 -36.03 -20.81
C SER A 485 -14.66 -35.37 -21.01
N GLU A 486 -15.05 -35.15 -22.26
CA GLU A 486 -16.35 -34.57 -22.60
C GLU A 486 -17.42 -35.50 -22.02
N THR A 487 -18.09 -35.04 -20.96
CA THR A 487 -19.23 -35.75 -20.40
C THR A 487 -20.41 -35.60 -21.37
N THR A 488 -21.12 -36.68 -21.58
CA THR A 488 -22.29 -36.73 -22.45
C THR A 488 -23.48 -37.24 -21.65
N CYS A 489 -24.70 -37.01 -22.13
CA CYS A 489 -25.86 -37.68 -21.55
C CYS A 489 -25.80 -39.17 -21.92
N VAL A 490 -25.58 -40.01 -20.91
CA VAL A 490 -25.52 -41.47 -21.03
C VAL A 490 -26.76 -42.06 -20.40
N ASP A 491 -27.42 -42.96 -21.13
CA ASP A 491 -28.55 -43.74 -20.62
C ASP A 491 -28.04 -44.89 -19.73
N LEU A 492 -28.51 -44.93 -18.48
CA LEU A 492 -28.08 -45.89 -17.47
C LEU A 492 -28.34 -47.34 -17.91
N GLU A 493 -29.53 -47.60 -18.46
CA GLU A 493 -29.94 -48.93 -18.91
C GLU A 493 -29.01 -49.44 -20.02
N SER A 494 -28.75 -48.59 -21.02
CA SER A 494 -27.86 -48.88 -22.13
C SER A 494 -26.44 -49.17 -21.66
N ALA A 495 -25.90 -48.35 -20.76
CA ALA A 495 -24.54 -48.52 -20.24
C ALA A 495 -24.40 -49.78 -19.37
N ALA A 496 -25.33 -50.03 -18.46
CA ALA A 496 -25.32 -51.23 -17.63
C ALA A 496 -25.45 -52.50 -18.48
N THR A 497 -26.35 -52.51 -19.47
CA THR A 497 -26.54 -53.66 -20.37
C THR A 497 -25.29 -53.94 -21.21
N GLU A 498 -24.63 -52.90 -21.72
CA GLU A 498 -23.40 -53.06 -22.48
C GLU A 498 -22.26 -53.60 -21.63
N ALA A 499 -22.03 -53.02 -20.44
CA ALA A 499 -21.02 -53.52 -19.50
C ALA A 499 -21.28 -54.99 -19.11
N TRP A 500 -22.54 -55.38 -18.92
CA TRP A 500 -22.92 -56.76 -18.62
C TRP A 500 -22.54 -57.74 -19.73
N ASN A 501 -22.65 -57.34 -21.00
CA ASN A 501 -22.26 -58.16 -22.15
C ASN A 501 -20.73 -58.35 -22.27
N HIS A 502 -19.93 -57.54 -21.57
CA HIS A 502 -18.47 -57.65 -21.56
C HIS A 502 -17.92 -58.50 -20.41
N VAL A 503 -18.75 -58.85 -19.43
CA VAL A 503 -18.34 -59.67 -18.28
C VAL A 503 -18.80 -61.12 -18.47
N SER A 504 -18.06 -62.08 -17.91
CA SER A 504 -18.47 -63.50 -17.92
C SER A 504 -19.49 -63.74 -16.82
N THR A 505 -20.78 -63.82 -17.18
CA THR A 505 -21.89 -63.78 -16.22
C THR A 505 -22.30 -65.15 -15.65
N GLY A 506 -21.94 -66.25 -16.31
CA GLY A 506 -22.35 -67.59 -15.88
C GLY A 506 -23.88 -67.74 -15.81
N GLY A 507 -24.40 -68.07 -14.63
CA GLY A 507 -25.85 -68.13 -14.34
C GLY A 507 -26.42 -66.88 -13.67
N ALA A 508 -25.62 -65.81 -13.51
CA ALA A 508 -26.09 -64.58 -12.89
C ALA A 508 -27.03 -63.80 -13.82
N MET A 509 -27.96 -63.04 -13.24
CA MET A 509 -28.94 -62.22 -13.94
C MET A 509 -28.75 -60.74 -13.65
N LEU A 510 -28.88 -59.89 -14.68
CA LEU A 510 -28.99 -58.44 -14.52
C LEU A 510 -30.46 -58.03 -14.45
N SER A 511 -30.81 -57.23 -13.45
CA SER A 511 -32.12 -56.60 -13.32
C SER A 511 -31.95 -55.08 -13.24
N ILE A 512 -32.49 -54.38 -14.22
CA ILE A 512 -32.51 -52.92 -14.24
C ILE A 512 -33.88 -52.49 -13.74
N VAL A 513 -33.89 -51.82 -12.58
CA VAL A 513 -35.12 -51.50 -11.84
C VAL A 513 -35.68 -50.16 -12.30
N ASP A 514 -34.80 -49.20 -12.60
CA ASP A 514 -35.14 -47.84 -12.98
C ASP A 514 -34.31 -47.36 -14.19
N THR A 515 -34.83 -46.37 -14.91
CA THR A 515 -34.13 -45.74 -16.03
C THR A 515 -33.80 -44.28 -15.70
N MET A 516 -32.58 -43.86 -16.05
CA MET A 516 -32.08 -42.49 -15.83
C MET A 516 -31.05 -42.14 -16.89
N THR A 517 -31.01 -40.86 -17.27
CA THR A 517 -29.89 -40.31 -18.03
C THR A 517 -28.97 -39.54 -17.09
N LEU A 518 -27.68 -39.82 -17.16
CA LEU A 518 -26.66 -39.21 -16.31
C LEU A 518 -25.56 -38.58 -17.16
N THR A 519 -24.99 -37.47 -16.69
CA THR A 519 -23.90 -36.78 -17.36
C THR A 519 -22.59 -37.46 -17.02
N ALA A 520 -22.02 -38.21 -17.95
CA ALA A 520 -20.78 -38.94 -17.73
C ALA A 520 -19.93 -39.17 -18.98
N ASP A 521 -18.65 -39.48 -18.75
CA ASP A 521 -17.82 -40.16 -19.73
C ASP A 521 -18.27 -41.62 -19.83
N ARG A 522 -18.90 -41.95 -20.96
CA ARG A 522 -19.43 -43.28 -21.25
C ARG A 522 -18.40 -44.39 -21.07
N SER A 523 -17.14 -44.16 -21.48
CA SER A 523 -16.10 -45.20 -21.43
C SER A 523 -15.71 -45.51 -19.99
N ARG A 524 -15.71 -44.49 -19.13
CA ARG A 524 -15.39 -44.62 -17.71
C ARG A 524 -16.56 -45.22 -16.93
N LEU A 525 -17.79 -44.84 -17.25
CA LEU A 525 -18.99 -45.43 -16.65
C LEU A 525 -19.08 -46.94 -16.94
N LEU A 526 -18.80 -47.36 -18.17
CA LEU A 526 -18.75 -48.79 -18.53
C LEU A 526 -17.74 -49.55 -17.66
N ARG A 527 -16.55 -48.99 -17.45
CA ARG A 527 -15.52 -49.60 -16.57
C ARG A 527 -15.98 -49.73 -15.12
N VAL A 528 -16.71 -48.75 -14.59
CA VAL A 528 -17.28 -48.84 -13.23
C VAL A 528 -18.22 -50.03 -13.16
N PHE A 529 -19.15 -50.15 -14.11
CA PHE A 529 -20.06 -51.28 -14.15
C PHE A 529 -19.34 -52.61 -14.34
N GLU A 530 -18.39 -52.71 -15.26
CA GLU A 530 -17.59 -53.93 -15.48
C GLU A 530 -16.86 -54.38 -14.21
N ASN A 531 -16.30 -53.43 -13.44
CA ASN A 531 -15.65 -53.72 -12.16
C ASN A 531 -16.65 -54.20 -11.11
N LEU A 532 -17.78 -53.52 -10.95
CA LEU A 532 -18.79 -53.89 -9.95
C LEU A 532 -19.48 -55.22 -10.28
N PHE A 533 -19.78 -55.48 -11.56
CA PHE A 533 -20.38 -56.74 -12.00
C PHE A 533 -19.42 -57.91 -11.82
N ARG A 534 -18.13 -57.73 -12.17
CA ARG A 534 -17.09 -58.73 -11.90
C ARG A 534 -17.00 -59.04 -10.41
N ASN A 535 -16.93 -58.01 -9.56
CA ASN A 535 -16.90 -58.17 -8.11
C ASN A 535 -18.13 -58.92 -7.58
N ALA A 536 -19.33 -58.58 -8.07
CA ALA A 536 -20.56 -59.26 -7.67
C ALA A 536 -20.54 -60.74 -8.05
N ILE A 537 -20.04 -61.09 -9.24
CA ILE A 537 -19.99 -62.48 -9.72
C ILE A 537 -18.91 -63.29 -8.99
N GLU A 538 -17.72 -62.71 -8.81
CA GLU A 538 -16.58 -63.37 -8.15
C GLU A 538 -16.85 -63.63 -6.66
N HIS A 539 -17.53 -62.70 -5.98
CA HIS A 539 -17.76 -62.78 -4.53
C HIS A 539 -19.19 -63.16 -4.12
N GLY A 540 -20.16 -63.11 -5.05
CA GLY A 540 -21.56 -63.41 -4.77
C GLY A 540 -21.89 -64.90 -4.69
N CYS A 541 -21.01 -65.78 -5.17
CA CYS A 541 -21.22 -67.22 -5.16
C CYS A 541 -20.65 -67.86 -3.89
N ASN A 542 -21.50 -68.10 -2.88
CA ASN A 542 -21.12 -68.93 -1.74
C ASN A 542 -20.84 -70.37 -2.20
N GLY A 543 -19.63 -70.87 -1.88
CA GLY A 543 -19.11 -72.15 -2.35
C GLY A 543 -20.11 -73.31 -2.36
N ASP A 544 -20.14 -74.00 -3.52
CA ASP A 544 -20.64 -75.35 -3.82
C ASP A 544 -22.05 -75.82 -3.37
N GLU A 545 -22.89 -75.04 -2.68
CA GLU A 545 -24.24 -75.54 -2.26
C GLU A 545 -25.44 -74.58 -2.45
N SER A 546 -25.32 -73.45 -3.17
CA SER A 546 -26.47 -72.54 -3.38
C SER A 546 -27.11 -72.72 -4.76
N GLU A 547 -28.34 -73.27 -4.82
CA GLU A 547 -29.23 -73.27 -6.00
C GLU A 547 -29.82 -71.86 -6.31
N HIS A 548 -29.15 -70.78 -5.90
CA HIS A 548 -29.63 -69.41 -6.13
C HIS A 548 -28.81 -68.74 -7.23
N GLU A 549 -29.49 -68.38 -8.32
CA GLU A 549 -28.93 -67.55 -9.38
C GLU A 549 -28.74 -66.13 -8.84
N LEU A 550 -27.47 -65.69 -8.74
CA LEU A 550 -27.08 -64.34 -8.33
C LEU A 550 -27.78 -63.29 -9.20
N THR A 551 -28.44 -62.32 -8.59
CA THR A 551 -29.07 -61.19 -9.29
C THR A 551 -28.37 -59.88 -8.95
N VAL A 552 -27.80 -59.23 -9.96
CA VAL A 552 -27.26 -57.86 -9.85
C VAL A 552 -28.34 -56.87 -10.27
N ARG A 553 -28.64 -55.91 -9.39
CA ARG A 553 -29.64 -54.86 -9.58
C ARG A 553 -28.99 -53.51 -9.82
N VAL A 554 -29.46 -52.80 -10.83
CA VAL A 554 -29.08 -51.40 -11.11
C VAL A 554 -30.34 -50.55 -11.06
N GLY A 555 -30.31 -49.45 -10.32
CA GLY A 555 -31.46 -48.56 -10.17
C GLY A 555 -31.08 -47.13 -9.78
N THR A 556 -32.09 -46.29 -9.61
CA THR A 556 -31.92 -44.87 -9.25
C THR A 556 -31.98 -44.65 -7.75
N LEU A 557 -31.34 -43.58 -7.27
CA LEU A 557 -31.46 -43.13 -5.88
C LEU A 557 -32.48 -42.00 -5.78
N GLU A 558 -33.49 -42.20 -4.91
CA GLU A 558 -34.47 -41.16 -4.55
C GLU A 558 -33.89 -40.21 -3.49
N PHE A 559 -34.31 -38.94 -3.52
CA PHE A 559 -33.78 -37.84 -2.70
C PHE A 559 -33.85 -38.09 -1.19
N ASP A 560 -34.81 -38.88 -0.70
CA ASP A 560 -35.03 -39.15 0.73
C ASP A 560 -33.90 -39.98 1.39
N ALA A 561 -33.06 -40.66 0.60
CA ALA A 561 -31.90 -41.41 1.10
C ALA A 561 -30.62 -40.54 1.24
N CYS A 562 -30.63 -39.29 0.75
CA CYS A 562 -29.46 -38.39 0.79
C CYS A 562 -29.24 -37.67 2.13
N SER A 563 -29.88 -38.10 3.23
CA SER A 563 -29.80 -37.43 4.54
C SER A 563 -28.41 -37.45 5.21
N LEU A 564 -27.38 -38.00 4.55
CA LEU A 564 -25.99 -38.01 5.03
C LEU A 564 -25.13 -36.84 4.50
N ALA A 565 -25.69 -35.93 3.70
CA ALA A 565 -25.01 -34.71 3.24
C ALA A 565 -25.44 -33.43 3.98
N ALA A 566 -26.20 -33.54 5.08
CA ALA A 566 -26.76 -32.38 5.78
C ALA A 566 -25.78 -31.70 6.77
N ASP A 567 -24.63 -32.30 7.09
CA ASP A 567 -23.67 -31.71 8.03
C ASP A 567 -22.65 -30.73 7.37
N GLU A 568 -22.71 -30.51 6.05
CA GLU A 568 -21.80 -29.57 5.35
C GLU A 568 -22.51 -28.43 4.59
N ILE A 569 -23.82 -28.23 4.76
CA ILE A 569 -24.57 -27.12 4.15
C ILE A 569 -25.05 -26.13 5.22
N GLU A 570 -24.11 -25.55 5.96
CA GLU A 570 -24.26 -24.20 6.52
C GLU A 570 -23.31 -23.27 5.78
N ASN A 571 -23.62 -22.91 4.54
CA ASN A 571 -23.28 -21.62 3.93
C ASN A 571 -23.96 -21.51 2.56
N GLY A 572 -24.87 -20.54 2.46
CA GLY A 572 -25.88 -20.47 1.41
C GLY A 572 -25.37 -20.15 -0.01
N THR A 573 -25.99 -20.81 -0.98
CA THR A 573 -26.71 -20.18 -2.10
C THR A 573 -27.71 -21.20 -2.63
N GLY A 574 -28.97 -21.11 -2.17
CA GLY A 574 -30.03 -22.00 -2.64
C GLY A 574 -30.46 -21.63 -4.05
N GLY A 575 -30.00 -22.39 -5.03
CA GLY A 575 -30.79 -22.64 -6.24
C GLY A 575 -31.82 -23.71 -5.90
N GLU A 576 -33.11 -23.42 -6.12
CA GLU A 576 -34.17 -24.42 -6.03
C GLU A 576 -33.90 -25.50 -7.09
N LEU A 577 -33.30 -26.61 -6.67
CA LEU A 577 -33.33 -27.87 -7.42
C LEU A 577 -34.72 -28.48 -7.18
N GLU A 578 -35.47 -28.71 -8.25
CA GLU A 578 -36.79 -29.33 -8.18
C GLU A 578 -36.68 -30.74 -7.55
N ALA A 579 -37.62 -31.06 -6.65
CA ALA A 579 -37.58 -32.24 -5.78
C ALA A 579 -37.74 -33.62 -6.46
N ASP A 580 -37.68 -33.66 -7.80
CA ASP A 580 -37.96 -34.86 -8.62
C ASP A 580 -36.75 -35.33 -9.46
N ASP A 581 -35.57 -34.70 -9.36
CA ASP A 581 -34.39 -35.15 -10.11
C ASP A 581 -33.63 -36.25 -9.32
N PRO A 582 -33.39 -37.45 -9.90
CA PRO A 582 -32.68 -38.53 -9.22
C PRO A 582 -31.26 -38.09 -8.85
N CYS A 583 -30.91 -38.23 -7.57
CA CYS A 583 -29.66 -37.74 -7.00
C CYS A 583 -28.45 -38.64 -7.33
N GLY A 584 -28.68 -39.77 -7.99
CA GLY A 584 -27.67 -40.79 -8.22
C GLY A 584 -28.20 -42.13 -8.73
N PHE A 585 -27.30 -43.11 -8.81
CA PHE A 585 -27.62 -44.50 -9.14
C PHE A 585 -26.96 -45.47 -8.16
N PHE A 586 -27.46 -46.70 -8.09
CA PHE A 586 -26.86 -47.76 -7.29
C PHE A 586 -26.64 -49.03 -8.10
N VAL A 587 -25.68 -49.85 -7.64
CA VAL A 587 -25.46 -51.23 -8.08
C VAL A 587 -25.49 -52.11 -6.84
N ALA A 588 -26.38 -53.09 -6.79
CA ALA A 588 -26.55 -53.99 -5.65
C ALA A 588 -26.61 -55.45 -6.09
N ASP A 589 -26.05 -56.35 -5.29
CA ASP A 589 -26.20 -57.79 -5.47
C ASP A 589 -27.01 -58.43 -4.32
N ASP A 590 -27.35 -59.70 -4.49
CA ASP A 590 -27.96 -60.58 -3.49
C ASP A 590 -27.00 -61.71 -3.03
N GLY A 591 -25.69 -61.45 -3.15
CA GLY A 591 -24.62 -62.36 -2.78
C GLY A 591 -24.29 -62.35 -1.28
N ALA A 592 -23.05 -62.71 -0.94
CA ALA A 592 -22.60 -62.88 0.46
C ALA A 592 -22.46 -61.57 1.26
N GLY A 593 -22.59 -60.41 0.61
CA GLY A 593 -22.50 -59.11 1.26
C GLY A 593 -21.07 -58.60 1.49
N LEU A 594 -20.98 -57.44 2.16
CA LEU A 594 -19.70 -56.88 2.59
C LEU A 594 -19.29 -57.51 3.92
N PRO A 595 -18.01 -57.86 4.14
CA PRO A 595 -17.57 -58.35 5.44
C PRO A 595 -17.85 -57.34 6.56
N ASP A 596 -18.21 -57.83 7.75
CA ASP A 596 -18.53 -56.99 8.93
C ASP A 596 -17.42 -56.00 9.30
N GLU A 597 -16.16 -56.31 8.97
CA GLU A 597 -14.99 -55.45 9.19
C GLU A 597 -14.91 -54.24 8.25
N PHE A 598 -15.62 -54.27 7.11
CA PHE A 598 -15.65 -53.21 6.10
C PHE A 598 -17.04 -52.59 5.87
N ALA A 599 -18.08 -53.09 6.55
CA ALA A 599 -19.41 -52.51 6.50
C ALA A 599 -19.37 -51.04 6.96
N ALA A 600 -19.59 -50.10 6.04
CA ALA A 600 -19.50 -48.64 6.19
C ALA A 600 -18.08 -48.01 6.26
N ALA A 601 -17.01 -48.73 5.91
CA ALA A 601 -15.65 -48.18 5.94
C ALA A 601 -15.23 -47.55 4.58
N ALA A 602 -14.76 -46.30 4.61
CA ALA A 602 -14.14 -45.65 3.45
C ALA A 602 -12.85 -46.38 2.97
N GLU A 603 -12.24 -47.14 3.88
CA GLU A 603 -11.03 -47.96 3.64
C GLU A 603 -11.28 -49.07 2.60
N LEU A 604 -12.53 -49.46 2.34
CA LEU A 604 -12.87 -50.47 1.32
C LEU A 604 -12.38 -50.08 -0.09
N PHE A 605 -12.27 -48.78 -0.37
CA PHE A 605 -11.83 -48.27 -1.66
C PHE A 605 -10.31 -48.02 -1.74
N ASP A 606 -9.54 -48.40 -0.73
CA ASP A 606 -8.09 -48.25 -0.77
C ASP A 606 -7.43 -49.36 -1.61
N PRO A 607 -6.35 -49.04 -2.35
CA PRO A 607 -5.73 -49.91 -3.36
C PRO A 607 -5.01 -51.15 -2.78
N SER A 608 -5.30 -51.54 -1.54
CA SER A 608 -4.71 -52.70 -0.85
C SER A 608 -5.73 -53.57 -0.11
N VAL A 609 -7.02 -53.22 -0.17
CA VAL A 609 -8.08 -53.97 0.52
C VAL A 609 -8.70 -54.99 -0.44
N SER A 610 -8.52 -56.28 -0.14
CA SER A 610 -9.13 -57.40 -0.86
C SER A 610 -9.48 -58.51 0.12
N THR A 611 -10.67 -59.09 -0.04
CA THR A 611 -11.17 -60.21 0.77
C THR A 611 -10.77 -61.58 0.21
N ASP A 612 -10.37 -61.63 -1.06
CA ASP A 612 -9.87 -62.83 -1.74
C ASP A 612 -8.35 -62.79 -1.82
N ALA A 613 -7.70 -63.93 -1.54
CA ALA A 613 -6.27 -64.14 -1.72
C ALA A 613 -5.83 -63.94 -3.18
N ASP A 614 -6.78 -64.08 -4.12
CA ASP A 614 -6.57 -63.83 -5.55
C ASP A 614 -7.14 -62.50 -6.07
N GLY A 615 -7.80 -61.70 -5.22
CA GLY A 615 -8.32 -60.38 -5.58
C GLY A 615 -7.22 -59.31 -5.56
N LEU A 616 -7.29 -58.35 -6.48
CA LEU A 616 -6.27 -57.30 -6.64
C LEU A 616 -6.44 -56.12 -5.69
N GLY A 617 -7.63 -55.92 -5.10
CA GLY A 617 -7.95 -54.74 -4.29
C GLY A 617 -7.92 -53.40 -5.05
N ILE A 618 -7.69 -53.43 -6.36
CA ILE A 618 -7.57 -52.25 -7.24
C ILE A 618 -8.92 -51.91 -7.89
N GLY A 619 -9.82 -52.89 -8.06
CA GLY A 619 -11.10 -52.70 -8.75
C GLY A 619 -12.01 -51.66 -8.08
N LEU A 620 -12.20 -51.74 -6.76
CA LEU A 620 -12.98 -50.73 -6.03
C LEU A 620 -12.26 -49.38 -5.97
N TRP A 621 -10.92 -49.35 -5.91
CA TRP A 621 -10.17 -48.11 -6.02
C TRP A 621 -10.41 -47.43 -7.38
N VAL A 622 -10.43 -48.19 -8.49
CA VAL A 622 -10.80 -47.67 -9.83
C VAL A 622 -12.21 -47.07 -9.81
N VAL A 623 -13.17 -47.74 -9.16
CA VAL A 623 -14.54 -47.23 -9.00
C VAL A 623 -14.54 -45.88 -8.26
N ARG A 624 -13.78 -45.75 -7.16
CA ARG A 624 -13.65 -44.48 -6.41
C ARG A 624 -13.03 -43.37 -7.25
N GLU A 625 -11.94 -43.66 -7.96
CA GLU A 625 -11.25 -42.66 -8.77
C GLU A 625 -12.11 -42.19 -9.96
N VAL A 626 -12.89 -43.10 -10.58
CA VAL A 626 -13.84 -42.72 -11.63
C VAL A 626 -15.00 -41.89 -11.07
N ALA A 627 -15.55 -42.27 -9.91
CA ALA A 627 -16.61 -41.52 -9.25
C ALA A 627 -16.17 -40.10 -8.90
N ALA A 628 -15.00 -39.95 -8.26
CA ALA A 628 -14.41 -38.66 -7.97
C ALA A 628 -14.22 -37.80 -9.24
N GLY A 629 -13.97 -38.43 -10.40
CA GLY A 629 -13.78 -37.73 -11.68
C GLY A 629 -15.04 -37.25 -12.36
N HIS A 630 -16.20 -37.66 -11.86
CA HIS A 630 -17.51 -37.19 -12.29
C HIS A 630 -18.19 -36.32 -11.23
N ASP A 631 -17.44 -35.88 -10.21
CA ASP A 631 -17.98 -35.21 -9.02
C ASP A 631 -19.07 -36.06 -8.34
N TRP A 632 -18.91 -37.39 -8.38
CA TRP A 632 -19.75 -38.33 -7.66
C TRP A 632 -19.07 -38.80 -6.38
N ARG A 633 -19.87 -38.94 -5.33
CA ARG A 633 -19.49 -39.65 -4.11
C ARG A 633 -19.94 -41.09 -4.22
N VAL A 634 -19.01 -42.03 -4.06
CA VAL A 634 -19.34 -43.46 -3.93
C VAL A 634 -19.36 -43.87 -2.46
N THR A 635 -20.37 -44.64 -2.06
CA THR A 635 -20.46 -45.27 -0.74
C THR A 635 -20.83 -46.74 -0.90
N ALA A 636 -20.46 -47.56 0.08
CA ALA A 636 -20.76 -48.98 0.11
C ALA A 636 -21.59 -49.33 1.35
N THR A 637 -22.71 -50.01 1.15
CA THR A 637 -23.67 -50.42 2.19
C THR A 637 -24.10 -51.86 1.96
N GLU A 638 -24.88 -52.42 2.88
CA GLU A 638 -25.55 -53.71 2.68
C GLU A 638 -26.79 -53.52 1.79
N SER A 639 -27.02 -54.47 0.88
CA SER A 639 -28.21 -54.54 0.03
C SER A 639 -29.41 -55.05 0.83
N GLU A 640 -30.63 -54.65 0.46
CA GLU A 640 -31.85 -55.19 1.08
C GLU A 640 -32.00 -56.72 0.89
N ALA A 641 -31.30 -57.28 -0.08
CA ALA A 641 -31.24 -58.71 -0.35
C ALA A 641 -30.11 -59.44 0.40
N GLY A 642 -29.32 -58.74 1.23
CA GLY A 642 -28.19 -59.29 1.99
C GLY A 642 -26.84 -59.27 1.28
N GLY A 643 -26.79 -58.82 0.02
CA GLY A 643 -25.56 -58.64 -0.76
C GLY A 643 -24.88 -57.29 -0.56
N ALA A 644 -23.92 -56.94 -1.41
CA ALA A 644 -23.27 -55.62 -1.37
C ALA A 644 -24.08 -54.59 -2.17
N ARG A 645 -24.06 -53.32 -1.76
CA ARG A 645 -24.69 -52.20 -2.47
C ARG A 645 -23.72 -51.03 -2.56
N PHE A 646 -23.50 -50.53 -3.77
CA PHE A 646 -22.67 -49.36 -4.06
C PHE A 646 -23.55 -48.22 -4.56
N GLU A 647 -23.51 -47.08 -3.89
CA GLU A 647 -24.33 -45.91 -4.19
C GLU A 647 -23.45 -44.77 -4.70
N PHE A 648 -23.84 -44.19 -5.84
CA PHE A 648 -23.16 -43.08 -6.50
C PHE A 648 -24.05 -41.85 -6.46
N VAL A 649 -23.67 -40.84 -5.69
CA VAL A 649 -24.46 -39.61 -5.51
C VAL A 649 -23.74 -38.42 -6.13
N THR A 650 -24.46 -37.61 -6.89
CA THR A 650 -23.90 -36.37 -7.46
C THR A 650 -23.69 -35.34 -6.37
N VAL A 651 -22.47 -34.82 -6.23
CA VAL A 651 -22.18 -33.75 -5.26
C VAL A 651 -22.66 -32.43 -5.86
N ALA A 652 -23.79 -31.90 -5.37
CA ALA A 652 -24.32 -30.61 -5.80
C ALA A 652 -23.36 -29.48 -5.38
N GLY A 653 -22.43 -29.09 -6.26
CA GLY A 653 -21.41 -28.13 -5.88
C GLY A 653 -20.34 -27.81 -6.91
N ARG A 654 -20.73 -27.47 -8.16
CA ARG A 654 -20.03 -26.51 -9.05
C ARG A 654 -20.78 -26.43 -10.37
N SER A 655 -21.70 -25.47 -10.47
CA SER A 655 -22.13 -24.99 -11.78
C SER A 655 -20.90 -24.43 -12.49
N SER A 656 -20.45 -25.12 -13.53
CA SER A 656 -19.52 -24.59 -14.51
C SER A 656 -20.19 -23.44 -15.25
N SER A 657 -19.91 -22.22 -14.79
CA SER A 657 -20.18 -20.97 -15.50
C SER A 657 -18.88 -20.26 -15.82
#